data_AF-A0A416MEP0-F1
#
_entry.id   AF-A0A416MEP0-F1
#
_cell.length_a   1.000
_cell.length_b   1.000
_cell.length_c   1.000
_cell.angle_alpha   90.00
_cell.angle_beta   90.00
_cell.angle_gamma   90.00
#
_symmetry.space_group_name_H-M   'P 1'
#
loop_
_entity.id
_entity.type
_entity.pdbx_description
1 polymer ?
#
loop_
_entity_poly.entity_id
_entity_poly.type
_entity_poly.pdbx_seq_one_letter_code
_entity_poly.pdbx_strand_id
1 'polypeptide(L)'
;MFVNYTNHPSASWGEKQTSEAKKYGEIVDMQFPNISPQMTVQELMKQAKEDGDNIIATVECEENSAVLCQGESVFTYMLVNYLLNKKFKAPRWQSGIRNLKIVSAVSERKVIEIAEGNITQKKSEFCFDGFREYSDGRSVVDTTKLHPSSNEKEFSNSKVVMNDKILITQLGLGGYKNTNYIYPDGSDSKKTGYAFDAVIDKEKPNKLLLIGTSGSGWSDVLEWYSLDLPNEKRKWADEIGKKIAEHKNTFSDWKSIENFIKEAANFEMVKIAIVEPGSTQEQLEKYPEILLNAFKSVVDEKRNTKIIFDISNGFRSMPLYITMFVRYAGLINRSEIEYSMYYGMYEASTNQGTPLVDLSAVSELTDWVNAISEFQGLGSVKGLCECLNREYGKQSDQAKQKQIKYVIRQFEQFDCAWNVNNLYYLENGIKQISTLDTKELPVSETAKLMLNSLRNEFSRRFKKKEKYNYSWLLIRLSELFTEQGRYGVAAVAFQEGFVTYIMERYVKEKILQQLRLNSEKYEKECIHNYHRRTLVKKYWEMKMGTHKKECEIEEIDEFWENYSTIKRKIRNVESHIVYIEEDLPESEEIEKWLRSVQNIMKKDLKSEEKIGFDEVFSDFVLEDVVESKKFLKGEENGKWNLLDEKCLEREKKKRVKTTLENANISLERYRNFKNSYCLFKKNIMKDLI
;
A
#
# COMPACT_ATOMS: atom_id res chain seq x y z
N MET A 1 50.48 9.39 -24.91
CA MET A 1 51.57 9.75 -23.96
C MET A 1 51.79 8.66 -22.89
N PHE A 2 53.03 8.50 -22.37
CA PHE A 2 53.37 7.64 -21.23
C PHE A 2 53.85 8.46 -20.03
N VAL A 3 53.07 8.51 -18.95
CA VAL A 3 53.44 9.21 -17.72
C VAL A 3 54.22 8.27 -16.80
N ASN A 4 55.48 8.62 -16.48
CA ASN A 4 56.24 7.96 -15.43
C ASN A 4 55.93 8.62 -14.08
N TYR A 5 55.10 7.95 -13.26
CA TYR A 5 54.79 8.37 -11.90
C TYR A 5 55.46 7.46 -10.87
N THR A 6 56.80 7.53 -10.82
CA THR A 6 57.61 6.70 -9.94
C THR A 6 58.75 7.46 -9.28
N ASN A 7 59.31 6.88 -8.22
CA ASN A 7 60.53 7.37 -7.58
C ASN A 7 61.82 7.16 -8.43
N HIS A 8 61.70 6.66 -9.66
CA HIS A 8 62.82 6.37 -10.57
C HIS A 8 62.66 7.12 -11.90
N PRO A 9 63.42 8.20 -12.13
CA PRO A 9 63.33 8.99 -13.35
C PRO A 9 63.63 8.19 -14.63
N SER A 10 62.94 8.52 -15.73
CA SER A 10 63.09 7.82 -17.01
C SER A 10 64.50 7.93 -17.62
N ALA A 11 65.26 8.96 -17.25
CA ALA A 11 66.66 9.15 -17.63
C ALA A 11 67.59 7.99 -17.20
N SER A 12 67.18 7.21 -16.20
CA SER A 12 67.95 6.06 -15.69
C SER A 12 67.52 4.71 -16.27
N TRP A 13 66.53 4.69 -17.16
CA TRP A 13 65.97 3.47 -17.71
C TRP A 13 66.87 2.84 -18.78
N GLY A 14 66.92 1.50 -18.80
CA GLY A 14 67.56 0.75 -19.88
C GLY A 14 66.73 0.78 -21.16
N GLU A 15 67.38 0.46 -22.29
CA GLU A 15 66.77 0.54 -23.64
C GLU A 15 65.44 -0.23 -23.76
N LYS A 16 65.34 -1.42 -23.14
CA LYS A 16 64.12 -2.23 -23.17
C LYS A 16 62.93 -1.52 -22.53
N GLN A 17 63.11 -0.93 -21.35
CA GLN A 17 62.04 -0.22 -20.63
C GLN A 17 61.61 1.04 -21.37
N THR A 18 62.58 1.82 -21.87
CA THR A 18 62.30 3.02 -22.68
C THR A 18 61.56 2.67 -23.97
N SER A 19 61.94 1.57 -24.64
CA SER A 19 61.29 1.12 -25.88
C SER A 19 59.85 0.64 -25.63
N GLU A 20 59.59 -0.08 -24.54
CA GLU A 20 58.24 -0.50 -24.16
C GLU A 20 57.35 0.70 -23.81
N ALA A 21 57.87 1.71 -23.10
CA ALA A 21 57.10 2.90 -22.73
C ALA A 21 56.73 3.76 -23.96
N LYS A 22 57.67 3.89 -24.92
CA LYS A 22 57.45 4.63 -26.18
C LYS A 22 56.31 4.07 -27.04
N LYS A 23 55.85 2.84 -26.81
CA LYS A 23 54.67 2.28 -27.50
C LYS A 23 53.38 3.07 -27.20
N TYR A 24 53.34 3.81 -26.09
CA TYR A 24 52.20 4.63 -25.68
C TYR A 24 52.40 6.13 -26.00
N GLY A 25 53.53 6.52 -26.59
CA GLY A 25 53.85 7.91 -26.96
C GLY A 25 55.04 8.50 -26.19
N GLU A 26 55.08 9.84 -26.11
CA GLU A 26 56.13 10.57 -25.38
C GLU A 26 56.17 10.19 -23.90
N ILE A 27 57.38 10.02 -23.36
CA ILE A 27 57.60 9.71 -21.95
C ILE A 27 57.68 11.03 -21.18
N VAL A 28 56.80 11.20 -20.20
CA VAL A 28 56.74 12.38 -19.33
C VAL A 28 57.01 11.96 -17.89
N ASP A 29 58.11 12.44 -17.31
CA ASP A 29 58.40 12.25 -15.89
C ASP A 29 57.58 13.24 -15.05
N MET A 30 56.75 12.71 -14.15
CA MET A 30 56.08 13.48 -13.12
C MET A 30 56.73 13.17 -11.77
N GLN A 31 57.02 14.22 -11.00
CA GLN A 31 57.73 14.07 -9.73
C GLN A 31 56.90 13.24 -8.74
N PHE A 32 57.46 12.10 -8.29
CA PHE A 32 56.84 11.29 -7.25
C PHE A 32 57.01 11.97 -5.87
N PRO A 33 55.95 12.05 -5.06
CA PRO A 33 55.98 12.76 -3.79
C PRO A 33 56.84 12.04 -2.75
N ASN A 34 57.44 12.81 -1.85
CA ASN A 34 58.13 12.25 -0.70
C ASN A 34 57.12 11.83 0.37
N ILE A 35 56.77 10.54 0.40
CA ILE A 35 55.81 9.99 1.35
C ILE A 35 56.48 9.74 2.70
N SER A 36 56.14 10.54 3.71
CA SER A 36 56.66 10.38 5.07
C SER A 36 55.96 9.21 5.80
N PRO A 37 56.70 8.37 6.55
CA PRO A 37 56.10 7.34 7.40
C PRO A 37 55.18 7.87 8.51
N GLN A 38 55.20 9.17 8.79
CA GLN A 38 54.34 9.82 9.78
C GLN A 38 53.04 10.38 9.19
N MET A 39 52.86 10.35 7.87
CA MET A 39 51.62 10.80 7.23
C MET A 39 50.43 9.96 7.70
N THR A 40 49.36 10.64 8.04
CA THR A 40 48.08 10.00 8.35
C THR A 40 47.40 9.48 7.10
N VAL A 41 46.44 8.56 7.28
CA VAL A 41 45.61 8.03 6.18
C VAL A 41 44.87 9.15 5.43
N GLN A 42 44.42 10.20 6.13
CA GLN A 42 43.71 11.33 5.52
C GLN A 42 44.63 12.17 4.62
N GLU A 43 45.86 12.41 5.05
CA GLU A 43 46.86 13.15 4.26
C GLU A 43 47.26 12.36 3.02
N LEU A 44 47.46 11.04 3.14
CA LEU A 44 47.75 10.16 2.00
C LEU A 44 46.60 10.13 0.99
N MET A 45 45.35 10.02 1.45
CA MET A 45 44.18 10.05 0.56
C MET A 45 44.04 11.39 -0.17
N LYS A 46 44.31 12.51 0.53
CA LYS A 46 44.30 13.85 -0.06
C LYS A 46 45.38 13.96 -1.14
N GLN A 47 46.62 13.55 -0.84
CA GLN A 47 47.73 13.59 -1.79
C GLN A 47 47.46 12.71 -3.02
N ALA A 48 46.99 11.47 -2.83
CA ALA A 48 46.69 10.56 -3.92
C ALA A 48 45.59 11.10 -4.85
N LYS A 49 44.63 11.85 -4.28
CA LYS A 49 43.59 12.53 -5.06
C LYS A 49 44.18 13.69 -5.88
N GLU A 50 44.96 14.57 -5.25
CA GLU A 50 45.58 15.73 -5.92
C GLU A 50 46.49 15.28 -7.06
N ASP A 51 47.35 14.29 -6.80
CA ASP A 51 48.26 13.74 -7.80
C ASP A 51 47.50 13.00 -8.91
N GLY A 52 46.46 12.26 -8.55
CA GLY A 52 45.58 11.60 -9.51
C GLY A 52 44.85 12.59 -10.42
N ASP A 53 44.37 13.72 -9.90
CA ASP A 53 43.75 14.78 -10.69
C ASP A 53 44.78 15.44 -11.64
N ASN A 54 46.02 15.64 -11.21
CA ASN A 54 47.11 16.14 -12.06
C ASN A 54 47.44 15.18 -13.21
N ILE A 55 47.54 13.87 -12.92
CA ILE A 55 47.76 12.84 -13.94
C ILE A 55 46.62 12.87 -14.96
N ILE A 56 45.37 12.92 -14.49
CA ILE A 56 44.18 12.98 -15.34
C ILE A 56 44.22 14.21 -16.25
N ALA A 57 44.47 15.40 -15.70
CA ALA A 57 44.56 16.63 -16.50
C ALA A 57 45.65 16.56 -17.57
N THR A 58 46.71 15.81 -17.33
CA THR A 58 47.79 15.60 -18.31
C THR A 58 47.33 14.67 -19.43
N VAL A 59 46.60 13.59 -19.10
CA VAL A 59 46.26 12.52 -20.06
C VAL A 59 44.87 12.64 -20.70
N GLU A 60 43.99 13.54 -20.24
CA GLU A 60 42.56 13.51 -20.60
C GLU A 60 42.28 13.75 -22.08
N CYS A 61 43.15 14.50 -22.76
CA CYS A 61 43.07 14.80 -24.20
C CYS A 61 43.81 13.76 -25.07
N GLU A 62 44.49 12.78 -24.47
CA GLU A 62 45.28 11.77 -25.18
C GLU A 62 44.40 10.56 -25.53
N GLU A 63 44.32 10.18 -26.80
CA GLU A 63 43.50 9.03 -27.22
C GLU A 63 44.01 7.69 -26.65
N ASN A 64 45.34 7.54 -26.57
CA ASN A 64 46.02 6.38 -26.00
C ASN A 64 47.10 6.86 -25.03
N SER A 65 46.93 6.54 -23.75
CA SER A 65 47.88 6.93 -22.71
C SER A 65 48.10 5.81 -21.70
N ALA A 66 49.27 5.83 -21.07
CA ALA A 66 49.59 4.96 -19.94
C ALA A 66 50.23 5.77 -18.81
N VAL A 67 49.97 5.36 -17.58
CA VAL A 67 50.64 5.87 -16.38
C VAL A 67 51.28 4.72 -15.63
N LEU A 68 52.59 4.82 -15.41
CA LEU A 68 53.34 3.91 -14.57
C LEU A 68 53.25 4.38 -13.12
N CYS A 69 52.56 3.62 -12.27
CA CYS A 69 52.42 3.91 -10.84
C CYS A 69 53.26 2.93 -10.03
N GLN A 70 54.36 3.39 -9.43
CA GLN A 70 55.24 2.53 -8.62
C GLN A 70 56.09 3.35 -7.65
N GLY A 71 56.18 2.92 -6.38
CA GLY A 71 56.92 3.63 -5.34
C GLY A 71 56.50 3.13 -3.96
N GLU A 72 56.17 4.06 -3.05
CA GLU A 72 55.60 3.72 -1.74
C GLU A 72 54.28 2.94 -1.93
N SER A 73 54.17 1.78 -1.30
CA SER A 73 53.16 0.77 -1.63
C SER A 73 51.74 1.20 -1.24
N VAL A 74 51.57 1.84 -0.09
CA VAL A 74 50.24 2.25 0.41
C VAL A 74 49.69 3.40 -0.41
N PHE A 75 50.51 4.41 -0.66
CA PHE A 75 50.18 5.56 -1.51
C PHE A 75 49.89 5.13 -2.95
N THR A 76 50.73 4.26 -3.54
CA THR A 76 50.52 3.74 -4.89
C THR A 76 49.19 3.01 -4.99
N TYR A 77 48.83 2.19 -3.98
CA TYR A 77 47.53 1.52 -3.94
C TYR A 77 46.36 2.52 -3.91
N MET A 78 46.45 3.59 -3.12
CA MET A 78 45.40 4.63 -3.05
C MET A 78 45.27 5.37 -4.39
N LEU A 79 46.39 5.74 -5.02
CA LEU A 79 46.41 6.42 -6.32
C LEU A 79 45.84 5.53 -7.43
N VAL A 80 46.27 4.26 -7.51
CA VAL A 80 45.77 3.30 -8.50
C VAL A 80 44.26 3.13 -8.37
N ASN A 81 43.75 2.99 -7.14
CA ASN A 81 42.30 2.90 -6.92
C ASN A 81 41.57 4.19 -7.33
N TYR A 82 42.16 5.36 -7.07
CA TYR A 82 41.59 6.64 -7.50
C TYR A 82 41.48 6.72 -9.02
N LEU A 83 42.58 6.43 -9.73
CA LEU A 83 42.65 6.46 -11.19
C LEU A 83 41.72 5.41 -11.83
N LEU A 84 41.68 4.19 -11.31
CA LEU A 84 40.75 3.15 -11.76
C LEU A 84 39.29 3.62 -11.60
N ASN A 85 38.93 4.18 -10.44
CA ASN A 85 37.58 4.71 -10.23
C ASN A 85 37.22 5.85 -11.19
N LYS A 86 38.17 6.73 -11.54
CA LYS A 86 37.98 7.78 -12.53
C LYS A 86 37.80 7.21 -13.94
N LYS A 87 38.67 6.28 -14.34
CA LYS A 87 38.58 5.54 -15.61
C LYS A 87 37.23 4.86 -15.81
N PHE A 88 36.74 4.13 -14.80
CA PHE A 88 35.48 3.39 -14.92
C PHE A 88 34.23 4.26 -14.88
N LYS A 89 34.33 5.49 -14.36
CA LYS A 89 33.24 6.49 -14.36
C LYS A 89 33.40 7.53 -15.47
N ALA A 90 34.42 7.43 -16.29
CA ALA A 90 34.67 8.38 -17.36
C ALA A 90 33.56 8.25 -18.42
N PRO A 91 32.82 9.33 -18.73
CA PRO A 91 31.82 9.32 -19.77
C PRO A 91 32.46 9.16 -21.15
N ARG A 92 31.66 8.80 -22.17
CA ARG A 92 32.13 8.60 -23.56
C ARG A 92 33.02 9.73 -24.10
N TRP A 93 32.70 10.99 -23.81
CA TRP A 93 33.46 12.15 -24.31
C TRP A 93 34.81 12.36 -23.61
N GLN A 94 35.12 11.63 -22.53
CA GLN A 94 36.43 11.61 -21.87
C GLN A 94 37.19 10.34 -22.26
N SER A 95 37.31 10.09 -23.57
CA SER A 95 37.92 8.88 -24.12
C SER A 95 39.35 8.64 -23.63
N GLY A 96 40.15 9.70 -23.42
CA GLY A 96 41.51 9.58 -22.90
C GLY A 96 41.58 9.01 -21.48
N ILE A 97 40.65 9.40 -20.60
CA ILE A 97 40.55 8.84 -19.24
C ILE A 97 40.01 7.40 -19.30
N ARG A 98 39.01 7.15 -20.15
CA ARG A 98 38.41 5.83 -20.34
C ARG A 98 39.44 4.81 -20.88
N ASN A 99 40.35 5.24 -21.74
CA ASN A 99 41.38 4.40 -22.35
C ASN A 99 42.70 4.34 -21.57
N LEU A 100 42.87 5.15 -20.52
CA LEU A 100 44.10 5.23 -19.73
C LEU A 100 44.53 3.85 -19.20
N LYS A 101 45.76 3.45 -19.51
CA LYS A 101 46.39 2.23 -18.99
C LYS A 101 47.15 2.55 -17.70
N ILE A 102 46.74 1.96 -16.59
CA ILE A 102 47.40 2.15 -15.29
C ILE A 102 48.28 0.93 -15.07
N VAL A 103 49.61 1.10 -15.08
CA VAL A 103 50.56 -0.02 -15.14
C VAL A 103 51.60 0.03 -14.03
N SER A 104 52.22 -1.12 -13.76
CA SER A 104 53.45 -1.27 -12.95
C SER A 104 54.53 -1.94 -13.79
N ALA A 105 55.80 -1.61 -13.51
CA ALA A 105 56.95 -2.24 -14.13
C ALA A 105 57.19 -3.61 -13.48
N VAL A 106 57.33 -4.63 -14.31
CA VAL A 106 57.60 -6.00 -13.87
C VAL A 106 59.05 -6.33 -14.18
N SER A 107 59.76 -6.81 -13.18
CA SER A 107 61.15 -7.25 -13.33
C SER A 107 61.33 -8.66 -12.80
N GLU A 108 62.10 -9.47 -13.53
CA GLU A 108 62.59 -10.75 -13.05
C GLU A 108 63.73 -10.51 -12.07
N ARG A 109 63.63 -11.04 -10.85
CA ARG A 109 64.73 -11.00 -9.87
C ARG A 109 65.64 -12.20 -10.06
N LYS A 110 66.88 -11.95 -10.47
CA LYS A 110 67.95 -12.95 -10.53
C LYS A 110 68.85 -12.79 -9.32
N VAL A 111 69.03 -13.85 -8.56
CA VAL A 111 69.94 -13.86 -7.40
C VAL A 111 71.16 -14.68 -7.77
N ILE A 112 72.31 -14.02 -7.81
CA ILE A 112 73.60 -14.65 -8.05
C ILE A 112 74.32 -14.71 -6.71
N GLU A 113 74.62 -15.92 -6.24
CA GLU A 113 75.46 -16.12 -5.07
C GLU A 113 76.92 -16.25 -5.52
N ILE A 114 77.74 -15.30 -5.08
CA ILE A 114 79.17 -15.27 -5.37
C ILE A 114 79.88 -15.68 -4.08
N ALA A 115 80.47 -16.87 -4.08
CA ALA A 115 81.26 -17.38 -2.96
C ALA A 115 82.75 -17.17 -3.23
N GLU A 116 83.39 -16.30 -2.45
CA GLU A 116 84.85 -16.07 -2.47
C GLU A 116 85.42 -16.43 -1.09
N GLY A 117 86.07 -17.59 -0.98
CA GLY A 117 86.60 -18.11 0.28
C GLY A 117 85.49 -18.36 1.32
N ASN A 118 85.56 -17.66 2.45
CA ASN A 118 84.55 -17.74 3.53
C ASN A 118 83.44 -16.68 3.42
N ILE A 119 83.40 -15.89 2.33
CA ILE A 119 82.42 -14.81 2.15
C ILE A 119 81.42 -15.23 1.07
N THR A 120 80.13 -15.22 1.42
CA THR A 120 79.02 -15.37 0.46
C THR A 120 78.39 -14.01 0.20
N GLN A 121 78.52 -13.51 -1.02
CA GLN A 121 77.83 -12.30 -1.48
C GLN A 121 76.61 -12.69 -2.30
N LYS A 122 75.48 -12.01 -2.08
CA LYS A 122 74.29 -12.18 -2.90
C LYS A 122 74.08 -10.93 -3.75
N LYS A 123 74.31 -11.03 -5.05
CA LYS A 123 73.95 -9.99 -6.02
C LYS A 123 72.51 -10.23 -6.46
N SER A 124 71.62 -9.29 -6.17
CA SER A 124 70.25 -9.30 -6.72
C SER A 124 70.20 -8.38 -7.94
N GLU A 125 69.96 -8.95 -9.11
CA GLU A 125 69.74 -8.23 -10.35
C GLU A 125 68.24 -8.21 -10.66
N PHE A 126 67.71 -7.05 -11.05
CA PHE A 126 66.31 -6.90 -11.46
C PHE A 126 66.28 -6.61 -12.95
N CYS A 127 65.90 -7.62 -13.74
CA CYS A 127 65.82 -7.51 -15.20
C CYS A 127 64.41 -7.09 -15.60
N PHE A 128 64.25 -5.88 -16.15
CA PHE A 128 62.95 -5.42 -16.64
C PHE A 128 62.38 -6.38 -17.69
N ASP A 129 61.13 -6.79 -17.49
CA ASP A 129 60.42 -7.70 -18.38
C ASP A 129 59.37 -6.96 -19.24
N GLY A 130 58.56 -6.12 -18.61
CA GLY A 130 57.52 -5.35 -19.28
C GLY A 130 56.65 -4.57 -18.30
N PHE A 131 55.52 -4.06 -18.80
CA PHE A 131 54.51 -3.41 -17.98
C PHE A 131 53.30 -4.32 -17.79
N ARG A 132 52.71 -4.30 -16.59
CA ARG A 132 51.48 -5.03 -16.26
C ARG A 132 50.41 -4.05 -15.82
N GLU A 133 49.22 -4.15 -16.42
CA GLU A 133 48.08 -3.29 -16.07
C GLU A 133 47.49 -3.70 -14.72
N TYR A 134 47.21 -2.70 -13.87
CA TYR A 134 46.43 -2.86 -12.65
C TYR A 134 44.96 -3.12 -13.01
N SER A 135 44.32 -4.03 -12.27
CA SER A 135 42.89 -4.33 -12.41
C SER A 135 42.30 -4.70 -11.06
N ASP A 136 41.07 -4.27 -10.83
CA ASP A 136 40.24 -4.66 -9.67
C ASP A 136 39.08 -5.57 -10.10
N GLY A 137 39.17 -6.17 -11.29
CA GLY A 137 38.13 -6.99 -11.90
C GLY A 137 37.02 -6.21 -12.61
N ARG A 138 37.00 -4.87 -12.52
CA ARG A 138 36.13 -4.03 -13.34
C ARG A 138 36.77 -3.80 -14.71
N SER A 139 35.93 -3.65 -15.71
CA SER A 139 36.31 -3.27 -17.07
C SER A 139 35.53 -2.03 -17.48
N VAL A 140 36.11 -1.25 -18.38
CA VAL A 140 35.37 -0.21 -19.09
C VAL A 140 34.24 -0.90 -19.85
N VAL A 141 33.04 -0.37 -19.71
CA VAL A 141 31.85 -0.94 -20.32
C VAL A 141 32.00 -0.97 -21.84
N ASP A 142 31.94 -2.16 -22.43
CA ASP A 142 31.77 -2.33 -23.87
C ASP A 142 30.29 -2.09 -24.20
N THR A 143 30.00 -0.94 -24.79
CA THR A 143 28.66 -0.52 -25.18
C THR A 143 28.30 -0.92 -26.61
N THR A 144 29.20 -1.56 -27.38
CA THR A 144 28.97 -1.90 -28.79
C THR A 144 27.88 -2.96 -29.00
N LYS A 145 27.57 -3.74 -27.96
CA LYS A 145 26.57 -4.82 -27.97
C LYS A 145 25.38 -4.54 -27.03
N LEU A 146 25.20 -3.29 -26.64
CA LEU A 146 24.11 -2.86 -25.77
C LEU A 146 23.14 -2.02 -26.57
N HIS A 147 21.85 -2.33 -26.42
CA HIS A 147 20.76 -1.63 -27.09
C HIS A 147 19.74 -1.22 -26.04
N PRO A 148 19.54 0.09 -25.80
CA PRO A 148 18.48 0.58 -24.94
C PRO A 148 17.13 0.00 -25.35
N SER A 149 16.35 -0.42 -24.36
CA SER A 149 14.98 -0.85 -24.61
C SER A 149 14.15 0.36 -25.08
N SER A 150 13.33 0.14 -26.10
CA SER A 150 12.37 1.12 -26.59
C SER A 150 10.96 0.58 -26.52
N ASN A 151 9.99 1.47 -26.42
CA ASN A 151 8.59 1.09 -26.44
C ASN A 151 8.19 0.71 -27.89
N GLU A 152 7.91 -0.57 -28.13
CA GLU A 152 7.36 -1.03 -29.40
C GLU A 152 5.88 -0.63 -29.49
N LYS A 153 5.50 0.18 -30.49
CA LYS A 153 4.09 0.41 -30.78
C LYS A 153 3.46 -0.88 -31.29
N GLU A 154 2.80 -1.63 -30.43
CA GLU A 154 1.90 -2.69 -30.89
C GLU A 154 0.78 -2.05 -31.72
N PHE A 155 0.75 -2.34 -33.02
CA PHE A 155 -0.39 -2.06 -33.89
C PHE A 155 -1.55 -2.99 -33.48
N SER A 156 -2.23 -2.65 -32.39
CA SER A 156 -3.47 -3.30 -32.00
C SER A 156 -4.61 -2.78 -32.89
N ASN A 157 -5.09 -3.62 -33.79
CA ASN A 157 -6.27 -3.38 -34.64
C ASN A 157 -7.61 -3.50 -33.87
N SER A 158 -7.61 -3.28 -32.56
CA SER A 158 -8.80 -3.39 -31.73
C SER A 158 -9.05 -2.10 -30.97
N LYS A 159 -10.32 -1.69 -30.89
CA LYS A 159 -10.82 -0.60 -30.02
C LYS A 159 -10.72 -0.97 -28.53
N VAL A 160 -9.57 -1.49 -28.09
CA VAL A 160 -9.26 -1.67 -26.68
C VAL A 160 -8.70 -0.34 -26.20
N VAL A 161 -9.35 0.27 -25.20
CA VAL A 161 -8.80 1.44 -24.51
C VAL A 161 -7.42 1.04 -23.99
N MET A 162 -6.34 1.62 -24.53
CA MET A 162 -5.00 1.32 -24.03
C MET A 162 -4.91 1.79 -22.58
N ASN A 163 -4.65 0.86 -21.67
CA ASN A 163 -4.32 1.17 -20.29
C ASN A 163 -2.90 1.78 -20.27
N ASP A 164 -2.72 2.85 -19.49
CA ASP A 164 -1.39 3.43 -19.32
C ASP A 164 -0.52 2.49 -18.47
N LYS A 165 0.74 2.32 -18.86
CA LYS A 165 1.76 1.63 -18.07
C LYS A 165 2.87 2.63 -17.76
N ILE A 166 2.93 3.06 -16.51
CA ILE A 166 3.88 4.07 -16.06
C ILE A 166 5.00 3.36 -15.29
N LEU A 167 6.23 3.41 -15.81
CA LEU A 167 7.41 3.03 -15.06
C LEU A 167 7.89 4.22 -14.22
N ILE A 168 8.03 3.98 -12.92
CA ILE A 168 8.62 4.92 -11.97
C ILE A 168 9.93 4.32 -11.48
N THR A 169 11.05 4.95 -11.79
CA THR A 169 12.38 4.47 -11.41
C THR A 169 13.21 5.59 -10.80
N GLN A 170 14.15 5.19 -9.94
CA GLN A 170 15.07 6.07 -9.27
C GLN A 170 16.45 6.02 -9.91
N LEU A 171 17.12 7.17 -9.95
CA LEU A 171 18.48 7.29 -10.46
C LEU A 171 19.45 7.63 -9.33
N GLY A 172 20.40 6.73 -9.10
CA GLY A 172 21.53 6.94 -8.19
C GLY A 172 22.68 7.70 -8.87
N LEU A 173 23.90 7.52 -8.35
CA LEU A 173 25.10 8.27 -8.79
C LEU A 173 25.70 7.79 -10.13
N GLY A 174 25.15 6.75 -10.76
CA GLY A 174 25.71 6.18 -11.99
C GLY A 174 26.86 5.19 -11.75
N GLY A 175 27.58 4.86 -12.83
CA GLY A 175 28.66 3.85 -12.81
C GLY A 175 28.19 2.40 -12.65
N TYR A 176 26.98 2.10 -13.12
CA TYR A 176 26.38 0.77 -13.08
C TYR A 176 27.10 -0.20 -14.01
N LYS A 177 27.17 -1.48 -13.62
CA LYS A 177 27.82 -2.51 -14.44
C LYS A 177 26.80 -3.14 -15.39
N ASN A 178 27.26 -3.46 -16.60
CA ASN A 178 26.51 -4.31 -17.51
C ASN A 178 26.22 -5.65 -16.85
N THR A 179 24.94 -5.97 -16.82
CA THR A 179 24.41 -7.09 -16.07
C THR A 179 23.40 -7.82 -16.94
N ASN A 180 23.41 -9.15 -16.89
CA ASN A 180 22.37 -9.94 -17.52
C ASN A 180 21.25 -10.19 -16.51
N TYR A 181 20.17 -9.42 -16.59
CA TYR A 181 19.03 -9.54 -15.71
C TYR A 181 18.08 -10.63 -16.19
N ILE A 182 17.90 -11.68 -15.39
CA ILE A 182 16.98 -12.81 -15.66
C ILE A 182 15.58 -12.42 -15.19
N TYR A 183 14.56 -12.60 -16.02
CA TYR A 183 13.18 -12.25 -15.68
C TYR A 183 12.58 -13.15 -14.59
N PRO A 184 11.59 -12.66 -13.80
CA PRO A 184 11.03 -13.42 -12.68
C PRO A 184 10.46 -14.80 -13.04
N ASP A 185 9.95 -14.94 -14.26
CA ASP A 185 9.37 -16.19 -14.78
C ASP A 185 10.43 -17.14 -15.39
N GLY A 186 11.70 -16.72 -15.43
CA GLY A 186 12.80 -17.47 -16.03
C GLY A 186 12.68 -17.63 -17.55
N SER A 187 11.80 -16.88 -18.19
CA SER A 187 11.53 -17.02 -19.63
C SER A 187 12.66 -16.52 -20.52
N ASP A 188 13.30 -15.41 -20.10
CA ASP A 188 14.32 -14.71 -20.88
C ASP A 188 15.18 -13.81 -19.96
N SER A 189 16.12 -13.07 -20.55
CA SER A 189 17.00 -12.13 -19.85
C SER A 189 17.36 -10.91 -20.68
N LYS A 190 17.62 -9.78 -20.01
CA LYS A 190 18.14 -8.55 -20.64
C LYS A 190 19.56 -8.26 -20.20
N LYS A 191 20.48 -8.16 -21.16
CA LYS A 191 21.80 -7.59 -20.92
C LYS A 191 21.73 -6.06 -21.01
N THR A 192 21.90 -5.39 -19.87
CA THR A 192 21.77 -3.93 -19.79
C THR A 192 22.61 -3.35 -18.65
N GLY A 193 22.91 -2.06 -18.73
CA GLY A 193 23.57 -1.31 -17.64
C GLY A 193 22.60 -0.87 -16.54
N TYR A 194 21.28 -0.94 -16.78
CA TYR A 194 20.26 -0.44 -15.85
C TYR A 194 19.17 -1.47 -15.59
N ALA A 195 18.90 -1.78 -14.33
CA ALA A 195 17.78 -2.67 -13.97
C ALA A 195 16.43 -2.18 -14.52
N PHE A 196 16.17 -0.87 -14.50
CA PHE A 196 14.93 -0.32 -15.07
C PHE A 196 14.77 -0.62 -16.56
N ASP A 197 15.87 -0.77 -17.31
CA ASP A 197 15.83 -1.04 -18.75
C ASP A 197 15.45 -2.50 -19.04
N ALA A 198 15.78 -3.43 -18.12
CA ALA A 198 15.22 -4.77 -18.11
C ALA A 198 13.72 -4.78 -17.77
N VAL A 199 13.27 -3.87 -16.89
CA VAL A 199 11.84 -3.67 -16.61
C VAL A 199 11.11 -3.08 -17.82
N ILE A 200 11.72 -2.13 -18.55
CA ILE A 200 11.16 -1.59 -19.80
C ILE A 200 10.96 -2.71 -20.82
N ASP A 201 11.96 -3.56 -21.00
CA ASP A 201 11.90 -4.71 -21.93
C ASP A 201 10.76 -5.67 -21.57
N LYS A 202 10.64 -6.02 -20.28
CA LYS A 202 9.65 -6.98 -19.79
C LYS A 202 8.22 -6.45 -19.80
N GLU A 203 7.99 -5.24 -19.27
CA GLU A 203 6.65 -4.70 -19.02
C GLU A 203 6.11 -3.81 -20.13
N LYS A 204 7.00 -3.33 -21.03
CA LYS A 204 6.71 -2.41 -22.14
C LYS A 204 5.89 -1.18 -21.68
N PRO A 205 6.41 -0.36 -20.74
CA PRO A 205 5.73 0.84 -20.29
C PRO A 205 5.66 1.90 -21.40
N ASN A 206 4.52 2.58 -21.54
CA ASN A 206 4.37 3.68 -22.50
C ASN A 206 4.79 5.04 -21.91
N LYS A 207 4.90 5.15 -20.58
CA LYS A 207 5.28 6.38 -19.88
C LYS A 207 6.37 6.11 -18.85
N LEU A 208 7.25 7.10 -18.64
CA LEU A 208 8.39 7.02 -17.73
C LEU A 208 8.45 8.22 -16.78
N LEU A 209 8.56 7.96 -15.48
CA LEU A 209 8.88 8.95 -14.46
C LEU A 209 10.24 8.60 -13.82
N LEU A 210 11.25 9.41 -14.12
CA LEU A 210 12.60 9.30 -13.56
C LEU A 210 12.73 10.22 -12.35
N ILE A 211 13.17 9.68 -11.23
CA ILE A 211 13.34 10.42 -9.98
C ILE A 211 14.80 10.39 -9.58
N GLY A 212 15.40 11.55 -9.31
CA GLY A 212 16.80 11.61 -8.88
C GLY A 212 17.14 12.96 -8.26
N THR A 213 18.36 13.08 -7.75
CA THR A 213 18.90 14.36 -7.28
C THR A 213 19.60 15.10 -8.41
N SER A 214 19.92 16.37 -8.22
CA SER A 214 20.79 17.13 -9.14
C SER A 214 22.15 16.44 -9.39
N GLY A 215 22.64 15.67 -8.41
CA GLY A 215 23.89 14.93 -8.48
C GLY A 215 23.78 13.50 -9.02
N SER A 216 22.58 13.03 -9.40
CA SER A 216 22.39 11.69 -9.98
C SER A 216 23.07 11.56 -11.36
N GLY A 217 23.28 10.32 -11.80
CA GLY A 217 24.00 9.96 -13.03
C GLY A 217 23.25 10.26 -14.34
N TRP A 218 22.73 11.49 -14.50
CA TRP A 218 21.94 11.90 -15.68
C TRP A 218 22.74 11.89 -16.98
N SER A 219 24.05 12.17 -16.89
CA SER A 219 25.00 12.02 -18.00
C SER A 219 24.97 10.60 -18.58
N ASP A 220 24.97 9.61 -17.69
CA ASP A 220 25.09 8.20 -18.06
C ASP A 220 23.80 7.73 -18.73
N VAL A 221 22.65 8.26 -18.28
CA VAL A 221 21.34 7.99 -18.89
C VAL A 221 21.25 8.60 -20.31
N LEU A 222 21.79 9.80 -20.53
CA LEU A 222 21.87 10.39 -21.86
C LEU A 222 22.81 9.60 -22.77
N GLU A 223 23.98 9.18 -22.27
CA GLU A 223 24.90 8.30 -23.01
C GLU A 223 24.17 7.01 -23.42
N TRP A 224 23.45 6.37 -22.47
CA TRP A 224 22.66 5.17 -22.69
C TRP A 224 21.65 5.33 -23.83
N TYR A 225 20.71 6.25 -23.73
CA TYR A 225 19.67 6.43 -24.74
C TYR A 225 20.20 6.97 -26.08
N SER A 226 21.45 7.43 -26.13
CA SER A 226 22.11 7.83 -27.38
C SER A 226 22.78 6.68 -28.14
N LEU A 227 22.94 5.50 -27.53
CA LEU A 227 23.75 4.40 -28.07
C LEU A 227 23.35 3.99 -29.48
N ASP A 228 22.05 3.92 -29.80
CA ASP A 228 21.56 3.51 -31.13
C ASP A 228 21.18 4.69 -32.04
N LEU A 229 21.43 5.92 -31.60
CA LEU A 229 21.04 7.12 -32.36
C LEU A 229 22.13 7.59 -33.35
N PRO A 230 21.75 8.37 -34.37
CA PRO A 230 22.70 9.01 -35.27
C PRO A 230 23.73 9.88 -34.54
N ASN A 231 24.91 10.06 -35.15
CA ASN A 231 26.03 10.80 -34.56
C ASN A 231 25.67 12.23 -34.10
N GLU A 232 24.75 12.91 -34.77
CA GLU A 232 24.28 14.24 -34.38
C GLU A 232 23.60 14.21 -32.99
N LYS A 233 22.67 13.27 -32.77
CA LYS A 233 21.99 13.09 -31.49
C LYS A 233 22.95 12.60 -30.40
N ARG A 234 23.96 11.78 -30.74
CA ARG A 234 25.03 11.38 -29.82
C ARG A 234 25.87 12.57 -29.35
N LYS A 235 26.29 13.44 -30.26
CA LYS A 235 27.03 14.67 -29.92
C LYS A 235 26.22 15.60 -29.02
N TRP A 236 24.94 15.79 -29.34
CA TRP A 236 24.05 16.56 -28.48
C TRP A 236 23.97 15.98 -27.05
N ALA A 237 23.82 14.66 -26.92
CA ALA A 237 23.78 13.99 -25.63
C ALA A 237 25.10 14.17 -24.85
N ASP A 238 26.25 14.09 -25.52
CA ASP A 238 27.57 14.30 -24.91
C ASP A 238 27.76 15.76 -24.44
N GLU A 239 27.32 16.74 -25.23
CA GLU A 239 27.40 18.17 -24.88
C GLU A 239 26.53 18.51 -23.66
N ILE A 240 25.29 17.99 -23.62
CA ILE A 240 24.40 18.19 -22.47
C ILE A 240 24.94 17.42 -21.25
N GLY A 241 25.40 16.18 -21.43
CA GLY A 241 26.03 15.38 -20.37
C GLY A 241 27.22 16.10 -19.73
N LYS A 242 28.07 16.74 -20.54
CA LYS A 242 29.18 17.57 -20.07
C LYS A 242 28.69 18.77 -19.26
N LYS A 243 27.66 19.50 -19.73
CA LYS A 243 27.06 20.62 -19.00
C LYS A 243 26.54 20.20 -17.63
N ILE A 244 25.86 19.05 -17.55
CA ILE A 244 25.37 18.50 -16.27
C ILE A 244 26.54 18.19 -15.33
N ALA A 245 27.60 17.56 -15.84
CA ALA A 245 28.77 17.22 -15.04
C ALA A 245 29.49 18.45 -14.47
N GLU A 246 29.57 19.53 -15.24
CA GLU A 246 30.21 20.80 -14.85
C GLU A 246 29.32 21.67 -13.94
N HIS A 247 28.00 21.64 -14.13
CA HIS A 247 27.04 22.55 -13.48
C HIS A 247 25.98 21.82 -12.65
N LYS A 248 26.37 20.73 -11.96
CA LYS A 248 25.44 19.80 -11.27
C LYS A 248 24.31 20.48 -10.49
N ASN A 249 24.62 21.53 -9.72
CA ASN A 249 23.65 22.18 -8.84
C ASN A 249 22.87 23.36 -9.47
N THR A 250 23.22 23.77 -10.69
CA THR A 250 22.61 24.93 -11.36
C THR A 250 21.94 24.56 -12.69
N PHE A 251 22.07 23.31 -13.14
CA PHE A 251 21.40 22.82 -14.34
C PHE A 251 19.87 22.83 -14.16
N SER A 252 19.17 23.47 -15.11
CA SER A 252 17.73 23.69 -15.05
C SER A 252 16.95 23.21 -16.27
N ASP A 253 17.63 22.86 -17.38
CA ASP A 253 16.99 22.45 -18.63
C ASP A 253 16.62 20.94 -18.65
N TRP A 254 15.84 20.53 -17.65
CA TRP A 254 15.37 19.14 -17.52
C TRP A 254 14.39 18.74 -18.62
N LYS A 255 13.67 19.71 -19.20
CA LYS A 255 12.67 19.47 -20.25
C LYS A 255 13.29 19.00 -21.56
N SER A 256 14.48 19.51 -21.91
CA SER A 256 15.22 19.01 -23.06
C SER A 256 15.64 17.55 -22.89
N ILE A 257 16.01 17.13 -21.67
CA ILE A 257 16.34 15.74 -21.36
C ILE A 257 15.09 14.85 -21.45
N GLU A 258 13.96 15.29 -20.89
CA GLU A 258 12.67 14.60 -21.01
C GLU A 258 12.32 14.34 -22.49
N ASN A 259 12.41 15.37 -23.33
CA ASN A 259 12.13 15.26 -24.77
C ASN A 259 13.08 14.32 -25.49
N PHE A 260 14.38 14.38 -25.18
CA PHE A 260 15.38 13.50 -25.77
C PHE A 260 15.09 12.02 -25.46
N ILE A 261 14.87 11.68 -24.19
CA ILE A 261 14.58 10.29 -23.79
C ILE A 261 13.26 9.83 -24.40
N LYS A 262 12.25 10.71 -24.42
CA LYS A 262 10.94 10.42 -25.02
C LYS A 262 11.08 9.99 -26.48
N GLU A 263 11.84 10.74 -27.27
CA GLU A 263 12.08 10.41 -28.68
C GLU A 263 12.97 9.17 -28.85
N ALA A 264 14.05 9.07 -28.07
CA ALA A 264 15.04 8.02 -28.19
C ALA A 264 14.45 6.62 -27.90
N ALA A 265 13.57 6.54 -26.90
CA ALA A 265 12.97 5.29 -26.44
C ALA A 265 11.47 5.15 -26.82
N ASN A 266 10.93 6.06 -27.62
CA ASN A 266 9.55 6.03 -28.13
C ASN A 266 8.45 6.01 -27.02
N PHE A 267 8.70 6.71 -25.90
CA PHE A 267 7.68 6.89 -24.87
C PHE A 267 6.60 7.88 -25.30
N GLU A 268 5.37 7.69 -24.83
CA GLU A 268 4.30 8.69 -24.95
C GLU A 268 4.64 9.94 -24.13
N MET A 269 5.22 9.72 -22.95
CA MET A 269 5.62 10.78 -22.02
C MET A 269 6.78 10.34 -21.13
N VAL A 270 7.73 11.27 -20.94
CA VAL A 270 8.82 11.14 -19.97
C VAL A 270 8.76 12.34 -19.05
N LYS A 271 8.89 12.11 -17.75
CA LYS A 271 9.00 13.17 -16.75
C LYS A 271 10.19 12.92 -15.84
N ILE A 272 10.90 13.99 -15.50
CA ILE A 272 11.96 14.00 -14.51
C ILE A 272 11.47 14.75 -13.27
N ALA A 273 11.64 14.12 -12.11
CA ALA A 273 11.44 14.75 -10.81
C ALA A 273 12.80 14.88 -10.10
N ILE A 274 13.25 16.13 -9.96
CA ILE A 274 14.47 16.45 -9.20
C ILE A 274 14.10 16.67 -7.75
N VAL A 275 14.68 15.86 -6.87
CA VAL A 275 14.47 15.90 -5.42
C VAL A 275 15.78 16.21 -4.70
N GLU A 276 15.68 16.77 -3.49
CA GLU A 276 16.83 16.94 -2.60
C GLU A 276 17.35 15.58 -2.09
N PRO A 277 18.58 15.48 -1.55
CA PRO A 277 19.13 14.22 -1.03
C PRO A 277 18.44 13.63 0.20
N GLY A 278 17.55 14.40 0.87
CA GLY A 278 16.77 13.93 2.02
C GLY A 278 17.60 13.74 3.29
N SER A 279 18.69 14.51 3.42
CA SER A 279 19.58 14.47 4.58
C SER A 279 19.02 15.24 5.79
N THR A 280 17.99 16.08 5.58
CA THR A 280 17.31 16.86 6.63
C THR A 280 15.80 16.70 6.51
N GLN A 281 15.07 16.98 7.60
CA GLN A 281 13.61 16.94 7.61
C GLN A 281 12.99 17.91 6.60
N GLU A 282 13.49 19.15 6.53
CA GLU A 282 13.03 20.16 5.56
C GLU A 282 13.14 19.70 4.10
N GLN A 283 14.17 18.90 3.77
CA GLN A 283 14.32 18.31 2.44
C GLN A 283 13.27 17.23 2.18
N LEU A 284 13.02 16.37 3.17
CA LEU A 284 12.01 15.30 3.07
C LEU A 284 10.59 15.87 2.95
N GLU A 285 10.28 16.97 3.65
CA GLU A 285 8.96 17.64 3.61
C GLU A 285 8.62 18.21 2.22
N LYS A 286 9.61 18.45 1.36
CA LYS A 286 9.40 18.90 -0.03
C LYS A 286 9.08 17.75 -1.00
N TYR A 287 9.40 16.50 -0.65
CA TYR A 287 9.21 15.36 -1.56
C TYR A 287 7.75 15.17 -2.00
N PRO A 288 6.75 15.21 -1.09
CA PRO A 288 5.35 15.04 -1.46
C PRO A 288 4.91 15.96 -2.59
N GLU A 289 5.21 17.26 -2.50
CA GLU A 289 4.79 18.23 -3.52
C GLU A 289 5.45 17.94 -4.88
N ILE A 290 6.77 17.72 -4.90
CA ILE A 290 7.54 17.46 -6.13
C ILE A 290 7.04 16.18 -6.80
N LEU A 291 6.90 15.10 -6.02
CA LEU A 291 6.45 13.80 -6.52
C LEU A 291 5.01 13.84 -7.00
N LEU A 292 4.12 14.57 -6.33
CA LEU A 292 2.72 14.71 -6.75
C LEU A 292 2.61 15.44 -8.07
N ASN A 293 3.31 16.55 -8.21
CA ASN A 293 3.28 17.36 -9.42
C ASN A 293 3.86 16.59 -10.60
N ALA A 294 4.95 15.85 -10.38
CA ALA A 294 5.52 14.99 -11.39
C ALA A 294 4.56 13.84 -11.76
N PHE A 295 3.97 13.16 -10.79
CA PHE A 295 3.03 12.06 -11.05
C PHE A 295 1.76 12.54 -11.78
N LYS A 296 1.15 13.65 -11.34
CA LYS A 296 -0.01 14.27 -12.00
C LYS A 296 0.25 14.63 -13.45
N SER A 297 1.49 15.01 -13.78
CA SER A 297 1.85 15.32 -15.16
C SER A 297 1.94 14.08 -16.05
N VAL A 298 2.15 12.89 -15.46
CA VAL A 298 2.32 11.64 -16.21
C VAL A 298 1.04 10.82 -16.29
N VAL A 299 0.24 10.81 -15.22
CA VAL A 299 -0.99 10.01 -15.13
C VAL A 299 -2.14 10.65 -15.91
N ASP A 300 -2.93 9.84 -16.63
CA ASP A 300 -4.18 10.28 -17.26
C ASP A 300 -5.37 9.79 -16.43
N GLU A 301 -6.13 10.72 -15.85
CA GLU A 301 -7.28 10.40 -15.00
C GLU A 301 -8.41 9.65 -15.73
N LYS A 302 -8.38 9.62 -17.08
CA LYS A 302 -9.39 8.95 -17.91
C LYS A 302 -9.03 7.51 -18.27
N ARG A 303 -7.80 7.06 -17.99
CA ARG A 303 -7.30 5.73 -18.38
C ARG A 303 -6.96 4.91 -17.15
N ASN A 304 -7.35 3.64 -17.17
CA ASN A 304 -6.84 2.67 -16.21
C ASN A 304 -5.31 2.62 -16.34
N THR A 305 -4.62 2.61 -15.20
CA THR A 305 -3.17 2.82 -15.16
C THR A 305 -2.50 1.72 -14.35
N LYS A 306 -1.54 1.01 -14.93
CA LYS A 306 -0.61 0.15 -14.20
C LYS A 306 0.65 0.95 -13.86
N ILE A 307 0.95 1.08 -12.58
CA ILE A 307 2.16 1.70 -12.06
C ILE A 307 3.18 0.61 -11.75
N ILE A 308 4.36 0.74 -12.33
CA ILE A 308 5.47 -0.20 -12.19
C ILE A 308 6.58 0.55 -11.45
N PHE A 309 6.92 0.10 -10.25
CA PHE A 309 8.04 0.65 -9.49
C PHE A 309 9.31 -0.14 -9.76
N ASP A 310 10.39 0.54 -10.10
CA ASP A 310 11.74 0.00 -10.01
C ASP A 310 12.48 0.65 -8.83
N ILE A 311 12.87 -0.18 -7.86
CA ILE A 311 13.58 0.27 -6.66
C ILE A 311 15.08 -0.03 -6.69
N SER A 312 15.58 -0.64 -7.78
CA SER A 312 16.94 -1.17 -7.89
C SER A 312 18.04 -0.15 -7.63
N ASN A 313 17.84 1.06 -8.15
CA ASN A 313 18.82 2.13 -8.10
C ASN A 313 18.43 3.25 -7.12
N GLY A 314 17.45 2.98 -6.26
CA GLY A 314 17.05 3.89 -5.21
C GLY A 314 18.12 4.07 -4.14
N PHE A 315 18.20 5.25 -3.54
CA PHE A 315 19.18 5.55 -2.50
C PHE A 315 18.48 5.97 -1.20
N ARG A 316 19.05 5.56 -0.06
CA ARG A 316 18.56 5.91 1.29
C ARG A 316 17.06 5.59 1.45
N SER A 317 16.29 6.52 2.01
CA SER A 317 14.86 6.38 2.28
C SER A 317 13.96 6.64 1.07
N MET A 318 14.50 7.08 -0.07
CA MET A 318 13.72 7.47 -1.26
C MET A 318 12.74 6.40 -1.73
N PRO A 319 13.12 5.09 -1.84
CA PRO A 319 12.19 4.07 -2.31
C PRO A 319 10.92 3.98 -1.47
N LEU A 320 11.06 4.10 -0.13
CA LEU A 320 9.93 4.04 0.79
C LEU A 320 8.99 5.23 0.59
N TYR A 321 9.54 6.45 0.57
CA TYR A 321 8.77 7.67 0.37
C TYR A 321 8.03 7.69 -0.97
N ILE A 322 8.73 7.39 -2.07
CA ILE A 322 8.14 7.38 -3.42
C ILE A 322 7.03 6.33 -3.49
N THR A 323 7.26 5.13 -2.98
CA THR A 323 6.26 4.05 -3.01
C THR A 323 5.00 4.47 -2.25
N MET A 324 5.13 5.00 -1.03
CA MET A 324 3.98 5.43 -0.23
C MET A 324 3.25 6.60 -0.88
N PHE A 325 3.99 7.59 -1.38
CA PHE A 325 3.40 8.81 -1.90
C PHE A 325 2.71 8.62 -3.25
N VAL A 326 3.33 7.87 -4.17
CA VAL A 326 2.68 7.54 -5.46
C VAL A 326 1.45 6.67 -5.24
N ARG A 327 1.48 5.74 -4.26
CA ARG A 327 0.27 4.98 -3.89
C ARG A 327 -0.85 5.90 -3.42
N TYR A 328 -0.53 6.86 -2.55
CA TYR A 328 -1.48 7.88 -2.12
C TYR A 328 -2.01 8.71 -3.29
N ALA A 329 -1.13 9.17 -4.19
CA ALA A 329 -1.53 9.93 -5.37
C ALA A 329 -2.45 9.12 -6.28
N GLY A 330 -2.23 7.81 -6.39
CA GLY A 330 -3.12 6.91 -7.10
C GLY A 330 -4.49 6.73 -6.41
N LEU A 331 -4.55 6.66 -5.07
CA LEU A 331 -5.83 6.60 -4.34
C LEU A 331 -6.72 7.83 -4.56
N ILE A 332 -6.12 9.00 -4.80
CA ILE A 332 -6.87 10.23 -5.09
C ILE A 332 -7.35 10.26 -6.56
N ASN A 333 -6.70 9.49 -7.43
CA ASN A 333 -7.04 9.45 -8.84
C ASN A 333 -8.33 8.63 -9.07
N ARG A 334 -9.10 9.00 -10.09
CA ARG A 334 -10.40 8.38 -10.40
C ARG A 334 -10.29 7.12 -11.26
N SER A 335 -9.13 6.87 -11.86
CA SER A 335 -8.88 5.67 -12.65
C SER A 335 -8.56 4.46 -11.78
N GLU A 336 -8.85 3.27 -12.29
CA GLU A 336 -8.41 2.03 -11.64
C GLU A 336 -6.89 1.92 -11.77
N ILE A 337 -6.20 1.79 -10.63
CA ILE A 337 -4.74 1.74 -10.57
C ILE A 337 -4.27 0.39 -10.05
N GLU A 338 -3.43 -0.26 -10.85
CA GLU A 338 -2.71 -1.48 -10.49
C GLU A 338 -1.26 -1.14 -10.14
N TYR A 339 -0.67 -1.84 -9.18
CA TYR A 339 0.72 -1.65 -8.77
C TYR A 339 1.54 -2.94 -8.93
N SER A 340 2.74 -2.80 -9.48
CA SER A 340 3.78 -3.84 -9.51
C SER A 340 5.11 -3.24 -9.09
N MET A 341 6.03 -4.06 -8.59
CA MET A 341 7.32 -3.60 -8.09
C MET A 341 8.42 -4.56 -8.51
N TYR A 342 9.56 -4.02 -8.96
CA TYR A 342 10.71 -4.78 -9.42
C TYR A 342 11.99 -4.36 -8.69
N TYR A 343 12.85 -5.34 -8.45
CA TYR A 343 14.17 -5.17 -7.89
C TYR A 343 15.20 -6.03 -8.64
N GLY A 344 16.10 -5.38 -9.38
CA GLY A 344 17.28 -6.00 -9.98
C GLY A 344 18.31 -6.26 -8.90
N MET A 345 18.35 -7.49 -8.39
CA MET A 345 19.14 -7.90 -7.24
C MET A 345 20.60 -8.15 -7.63
N TYR A 346 21.32 -7.07 -7.97
CA TYR A 346 22.70 -7.12 -8.47
C TYR A 346 23.66 -7.84 -7.51
N GLU A 347 23.46 -7.70 -6.21
CA GLU A 347 24.27 -8.34 -5.16
C GLU A 347 24.13 -9.86 -5.15
N ALA A 348 23.05 -10.41 -5.73
CA ALA A 348 22.81 -11.85 -5.83
C ALA A 348 23.13 -12.40 -7.23
N SER A 349 24.00 -11.73 -7.97
CA SER A 349 24.45 -12.19 -9.29
C SER A 349 25.14 -13.56 -9.20
N THR A 350 24.78 -14.45 -10.11
CA THR A 350 25.39 -15.79 -10.25
C THR A 350 25.97 -15.98 -11.66
N ASN A 351 26.60 -17.13 -11.92
CA ASN A 351 27.05 -17.50 -13.27
C ASN A 351 25.90 -17.59 -14.29
N GLN A 352 24.65 -17.75 -13.83
CA GLN A 352 23.48 -17.82 -14.69
C GLN A 352 22.94 -16.42 -15.05
N GLY A 353 23.36 -15.39 -14.32
CA GLY A 353 22.87 -14.03 -14.44
C GLY A 353 22.38 -13.48 -13.09
N THR A 354 21.75 -12.32 -13.16
CA THR A 354 21.29 -11.53 -12.02
C THR A 354 19.78 -11.55 -11.96
N PRO A 355 19.16 -11.93 -10.83
CA PRO A 355 17.70 -11.97 -10.75
C PRO A 355 17.07 -10.57 -10.86
N LEU A 356 16.10 -10.40 -11.75
CA LEU A 356 15.11 -9.35 -11.68
C LEU A 356 13.91 -9.89 -10.90
N VAL A 357 13.75 -9.44 -9.66
CA VAL A 357 12.74 -9.97 -8.73
C VAL A 357 11.46 -9.14 -8.83
N ASP A 358 10.32 -9.81 -8.99
CA ASP A 358 9.00 -9.21 -8.80
C ASP A 358 8.65 -9.18 -7.31
N LEU A 359 8.52 -7.97 -6.76
CA LEU A 359 8.17 -7.68 -5.37
C LEU A 359 6.67 -7.36 -5.20
N SER A 360 5.81 -7.77 -6.13
CA SER A 360 4.35 -7.61 -6.01
C SER A 360 3.79 -8.20 -4.71
N ALA A 361 4.45 -9.18 -4.10
CA ALA A 361 4.12 -9.67 -2.76
C ALA A 361 4.07 -8.57 -1.68
N VAL A 362 4.91 -7.54 -1.77
CA VAL A 362 4.90 -6.37 -0.85
C VAL A 362 3.66 -5.51 -1.09
N SER A 363 3.27 -5.34 -2.36
CA SER A 363 2.03 -4.65 -2.72
C SER A 363 0.82 -5.37 -2.13
N GLU A 364 0.75 -6.68 -2.34
CA GLU A 364 -0.35 -7.51 -1.85
C GLU A 364 -0.44 -7.49 -0.33
N LEU A 365 0.69 -7.57 0.38
CA LEU A 365 0.71 -7.45 1.83
C LEU A 365 0.08 -6.12 2.29
N THR A 366 0.42 -5.02 1.61
CA THR A 366 -0.15 -3.70 1.93
C THR A 366 -1.65 -3.67 1.72
N ASP A 367 -2.14 -4.23 0.60
CA ASP A 367 -3.56 -4.31 0.29
C ASP A 367 -4.31 -5.14 1.35
N TRP A 368 -3.76 -6.27 1.76
CA TRP A 368 -4.31 -7.09 2.84
C TRP A 368 -4.33 -6.36 4.19
N VAL A 369 -3.26 -5.64 4.55
CA VAL A 369 -3.22 -4.83 5.79
C VAL A 369 -4.33 -3.76 5.76
N ASN A 370 -4.48 -3.06 4.64
CA ASN A 370 -5.52 -2.05 4.48
C ASN A 370 -6.93 -2.66 4.56
N ALA A 371 -7.16 -3.80 3.90
CA ALA A 371 -8.44 -4.51 3.93
C ALA A 371 -8.82 -4.98 5.34
N ILE A 372 -7.87 -5.52 6.10
CA ILE A 372 -8.10 -5.93 7.49
C ILE A 372 -8.35 -4.71 8.39
N SER A 373 -7.58 -3.63 8.20
CA SER A 373 -7.76 -2.38 8.93
C SER A 373 -9.14 -1.75 8.66
N GLU A 374 -9.57 -1.72 7.39
CA GLU A 374 -10.90 -1.24 6.98
C GLU A 374 -12.00 -2.09 7.65
N PHE A 375 -11.85 -3.41 7.65
CA PHE A 375 -12.81 -4.30 8.30
C PHE A 375 -12.85 -4.09 9.82
N GLN A 376 -11.69 -3.99 10.48
CA GLN A 376 -11.62 -3.81 11.94
C GLN A 376 -12.06 -2.42 12.40
N GLY A 377 -11.74 -1.37 11.64
CA GLY A 377 -12.05 0.02 11.99
C GLY A 377 -13.43 0.48 11.55
N LEU A 378 -13.89 0.06 10.36
CA LEU A 378 -15.14 0.54 9.77
C LEU A 378 -16.23 -0.54 9.68
N GLY A 379 -15.86 -1.82 9.77
CA GLY A 379 -16.77 -2.95 9.57
C GLY A 379 -17.09 -3.23 8.10
N SER A 380 -16.37 -2.62 7.15
CA SER A 380 -16.55 -2.85 5.72
C SER A 380 -15.73 -4.04 5.24
N VAL A 381 -16.34 -4.95 4.50
CA VAL A 381 -15.67 -6.13 3.92
C VAL A 381 -15.17 -5.90 2.49
N LYS A 382 -15.37 -4.72 1.91
CA LYS A 382 -15.14 -4.48 0.47
C LYS A 382 -13.69 -4.77 0.07
N GLY A 383 -12.72 -4.11 0.71
CA GLY A 383 -11.31 -4.34 0.44
C GLY A 383 -10.88 -5.80 0.68
N LEU A 384 -11.49 -6.47 1.67
CA LEU A 384 -11.23 -7.89 1.96
C LEU A 384 -11.73 -8.79 0.81
N CYS A 385 -12.92 -8.51 0.28
CA CYS A 385 -13.48 -9.22 -0.86
C CYS A 385 -12.65 -8.98 -2.14
N GLU A 386 -12.15 -7.76 -2.35
CA GLU A 386 -11.23 -7.44 -3.46
C GLU A 386 -9.93 -8.24 -3.36
N CYS A 387 -9.33 -8.33 -2.17
CA CYS A 387 -8.14 -9.15 -1.92
C CYS A 387 -8.41 -10.64 -2.22
N LEU A 388 -9.56 -11.17 -1.77
CA LEU A 388 -9.96 -12.55 -2.04
C LEU A 388 -10.27 -12.79 -3.53
N ASN A 389 -10.87 -11.84 -4.23
CA ASN A 389 -11.12 -11.92 -5.69
C ASN A 389 -9.81 -11.99 -6.48
N ARG A 390 -8.76 -11.32 -6.00
CA ARG A 390 -7.42 -11.43 -6.59
C ARG A 390 -6.83 -12.82 -6.41
N GLU A 391 -6.95 -13.39 -5.21
CA GLU A 391 -6.55 -14.78 -4.94
C GLU A 391 -7.35 -15.77 -5.79
N TYR A 392 -8.65 -15.51 -6.00
CA TYR A 392 -9.49 -16.27 -6.94
C TYR A 392 -8.91 -16.24 -8.36
N GLY A 393 -8.50 -15.06 -8.85
CA GLY A 393 -7.92 -14.89 -10.19
C GLY A 393 -6.58 -15.60 -10.39
N LYS A 394 -5.79 -15.79 -9.33
CA LYS A 394 -4.50 -16.52 -9.36
C LYS A 394 -4.68 -18.04 -9.48
N GLN A 395 -5.83 -18.58 -9.08
CA GLN A 395 -6.07 -20.02 -9.11
C GLN A 395 -6.55 -20.48 -10.48
N SER A 396 -5.93 -21.53 -11.03
CA SER A 396 -6.36 -22.17 -12.29
C SER A 396 -7.39 -23.28 -12.07
N ASP A 397 -7.44 -23.85 -10.86
CA ASP A 397 -8.32 -24.98 -10.50
C ASP A 397 -9.72 -24.49 -10.08
N GLN A 398 -10.76 -24.98 -10.78
CA GLN A 398 -12.15 -24.60 -10.54
C GLN A 398 -12.69 -24.99 -9.15
N ALA A 399 -12.23 -26.10 -8.57
CA ALA A 399 -12.64 -26.52 -7.24
C ALA A 399 -12.04 -25.59 -6.18
N LYS A 400 -10.76 -25.22 -6.32
CA LYS A 400 -10.11 -24.23 -5.45
C LYS A 400 -10.76 -22.85 -5.56
N GLN A 401 -11.05 -22.41 -6.78
CA GLN A 401 -11.80 -21.19 -7.05
C GLN A 401 -13.18 -21.17 -6.34
N LYS A 402 -13.93 -22.28 -6.37
CA LYS A 402 -15.21 -22.40 -5.65
C LYS A 402 -15.06 -22.23 -4.14
N GLN A 403 -13.98 -22.73 -3.54
CA GLN A 403 -13.71 -22.55 -2.10
C GLN A 403 -13.48 -21.08 -1.76
N ILE A 404 -12.68 -20.36 -2.55
CA ILE A 404 -12.45 -18.92 -2.34
C ILE A 404 -13.76 -18.14 -2.50
N LYS A 405 -14.53 -18.44 -3.56
CA LYS A 405 -15.82 -17.79 -3.83
C LYS A 405 -16.84 -18.03 -2.72
N TYR A 406 -16.81 -19.22 -2.09
CA TYR A 406 -17.64 -19.51 -0.93
C TYR A 406 -17.29 -18.60 0.25
N VAL A 407 -15.99 -18.38 0.52
CA VAL A 407 -15.51 -17.48 1.59
C VAL A 407 -15.90 -16.03 1.30
N ILE A 408 -15.72 -15.55 0.06
CA ILE A 408 -16.17 -14.20 -0.35
C ILE A 408 -17.65 -14.01 -0.04
N ARG A 409 -18.49 -14.97 -0.43
CA ARG A 409 -19.93 -14.91 -0.18
C ARG A 409 -20.28 -14.88 1.32
N GLN A 410 -19.48 -15.52 2.18
CA GLN A 410 -19.71 -15.45 3.63
C GLN A 410 -19.44 -14.03 4.15
N PHE A 411 -18.37 -13.38 3.69
CA PHE A 411 -18.07 -11.99 4.06
C PHE A 411 -19.13 -11.02 3.52
N GLU A 412 -19.60 -11.18 2.29
CA GLU A 412 -20.70 -10.37 1.73
C GLU A 412 -22.01 -10.54 2.53
N GLN A 413 -22.34 -11.77 2.93
CA GLN A 413 -23.50 -12.04 3.78
C GLN A 413 -23.35 -11.43 5.17
N PHE A 414 -22.15 -11.51 5.75
CA PHE A 414 -21.84 -10.85 7.01
C PHE A 414 -22.01 -9.34 6.90
N ASP A 415 -21.48 -8.70 5.85
CA ASP A 415 -21.61 -7.25 5.63
C ASP A 415 -23.07 -6.81 5.48
N CYS A 416 -23.87 -7.58 4.73
CA CYS A 416 -25.31 -7.33 4.65
C CYS A 416 -25.95 -7.40 6.05
N ALA A 417 -25.70 -8.46 6.80
CA ALA A 417 -26.24 -8.67 8.15
C ALA A 417 -25.82 -7.56 9.13
N TRP A 418 -24.56 -7.15 9.03
CA TRP A 418 -23.92 -6.10 9.80
C TRP A 418 -24.59 -4.75 9.58
N ASN A 419 -24.89 -4.42 8.33
CA ASN A 419 -25.51 -3.14 7.96
C ASN A 419 -27.01 -3.08 8.24
N VAL A 420 -27.73 -4.21 8.26
CA VAL A 420 -29.18 -4.24 8.62
C VAL A 420 -29.45 -4.57 10.10
N ASN A 421 -28.39 -4.74 10.90
CA ASN A 421 -28.46 -5.13 12.31
C ASN A 421 -29.37 -6.36 12.57
N ASN A 422 -29.31 -7.36 11.68
CA ASN A 422 -30.12 -8.56 11.80
C ASN A 422 -29.38 -9.61 12.63
N LEU A 423 -29.82 -9.81 13.88
CA LEU A 423 -29.18 -10.69 14.86
C LEU A 423 -28.96 -12.12 14.37
N TYR A 424 -29.92 -12.71 13.66
CA TYR A 424 -29.83 -14.08 13.17
C TYR A 424 -28.72 -14.23 12.12
N TYR A 425 -28.67 -13.32 11.15
CA TYR A 425 -27.63 -13.37 10.12
C TYR A 425 -26.25 -12.94 10.66
N LEU A 426 -26.23 -12.03 11.64
CA LEU A 426 -25.01 -11.61 12.34
C LEU A 426 -24.36 -12.78 13.09
N GLU A 427 -25.14 -13.53 13.88
CA GLU A 427 -24.62 -14.69 14.60
C GLU A 427 -24.02 -15.72 13.63
N ASN A 428 -24.72 -16.00 12.52
CA ASN A 428 -24.24 -16.91 11.50
C ASN A 428 -22.94 -16.43 10.84
N GLY A 429 -22.87 -15.14 10.46
CA GLY A 429 -21.66 -14.56 9.86
C GLY A 429 -20.47 -14.56 10.81
N ILE A 430 -20.68 -14.19 12.09
CA ILE A 430 -19.63 -14.26 13.13
C ILE A 430 -19.15 -15.70 13.31
N LYS A 431 -20.06 -16.67 13.33
CA LYS A 431 -19.70 -18.09 13.41
C LYS A 431 -18.87 -18.53 12.20
N GLN A 432 -19.25 -18.13 10.99
CA GLN A 432 -18.51 -18.45 9.77
C GLN A 432 -17.09 -17.89 9.81
N ILE A 433 -16.93 -16.61 10.18
CA ILE A 433 -15.61 -15.98 10.34
C ILE A 433 -14.80 -16.72 11.42
N SER A 434 -15.41 -17.01 12.58
CA SER A 434 -14.75 -17.64 13.73
C SER A 434 -14.35 -19.10 13.50
N THR A 435 -14.95 -19.77 12.52
CA THR A 435 -14.71 -21.19 12.20
C THR A 435 -14.05 -21.38 10.83
N LEU A 436 -13.64 -20.28 10.17
CA LEU A 436 -12.97 -20.30 8.89
C LEU A 436 -11.69 -21.16 8.98
N ASP A 437 -11.64 -22.21 8.16
CA ASP A 437 -10.40 -22.97 7.98
C ASP A 437 -9.45 -22.19 7.07
N THR A 438 -8.49 -21.53 7.69
CA THR A 438 -7.49 -20.72 7.01
C THR A 438 -6.28 -21.53 6.56
N LYS A 439 -6.09 -22.76 7.05
CA LYS A 439 -4.90 -23.56 6.74
C LYS A 439 -5.04 -24.26 5.38
N GLU A 440 -6.22 -24.85 5.15
CA GLU A 440 -6.53 -25.59 3.92
C GLU A 440 -7.02 -24.69 2.78
N LEU A 441 -7.30 -23.41 3.05
CA LEU A 441 -7.80 -22.48 2.04
C LEU A 441 -6.74 -22.27 0.93
N PRO A 442 -7.12 -22.38 -0.36
CA PRO A 442 -6.18 -22.31 -1.48
C PRO A 442 -5.85 -20.86 -1.87
N VAL A 443 -5.32 -20.10 -0.90
CA VAL A 443 -4.89 -18.70 -1.04
C VAL A 443 -3.42 -18.57 -0.65
N SER A 444 -2.80 -17.43 -0.97
CA SER A 444 -1.42 -17.11 -0.56
C SER A 444 -1.19 -17.20 0.96
N GLU A 445 0.04 -17.48 1.37
CA GLU A 445 0.39 -17.55 2.80
C GLU A 445 0.13 -16.22 3.55
N THR A 446 0.32 -15.09 2.87
CA THR A 446 -0.07 -13.76 3.38
C THR A 446 -1.56 -13.70 3.68
N ALA A 447 -2.42 -14.14 2.75
CA ALA A 447 -3.86 -14.19 2.95
C ALA A 447 -4.24 -15.11 4.12
N LYS A 448 -3.62 -16.30 4.21
CA LYS A 448 -3.86 -17.22 5.34
C LYS A 448 -3.53 -16.60 6.68
N LEU A 449 -2.38 -15.92 6.79
CA LEU A 449 -1.94 -15.25 8.02
C LEU A 449 -2.94 -14.17 8.44
N MET A 450 -3.36 -13.32 7.50
CA MET A 450 -4.27 -12.21 7.76
C MET A 450 -5.68 -12.69 8.13
N LEU A 451 -6.23 -13.65 7.38
CA LEU A 451 -7.52 -14.27 7.70
C LEU A 451 -7.47 -15.02 9.04
N ASN A 452 -6.34 -15.65 9.38
CA ASN A 452 -6.17 -16.34 10.65
C ASN A 452 -6.15 -15.36 11.83
N SER A 453 -5.48 -14.22 11.67
CA SER A 453 -5.51 -13.13 12.65
C SER A 453 -6.95 -12.66 12.88
N LEU A 454 -7.69 -12.43 11.79
CA LEU A 454 -9.08 -12.01 11.85
C LEU A 454 -9.99 -13.04 12.53
N ARG A 455 -9.87 -14.31 12.13
CA ARG A 455 -10.58 -15.43 12.77
C ARG A 455 -10.35 -15.44 14.27
N ASN A 456 -9.08 -15.42 14.70
CA ASN A 456 -8.73 -15.51 16.12
C ASN A 456 -9.30 -14.34 16.93
N GLU A 457 -9.27 -13.14 16.37
CA GLU A 457 -9.88 -11.94 16.97
C GLU A 457 -11.38 -12.18 17.21
N PHE A 458 -12.12 -12.55 16.17
CA PHE A 458 -13.57 -12.79 16.24
C PHE A 458 -13.93 -13.96 17.15
N SER A 459 -13.21 -15.08 17.07
CA SER A 459 -13.41 -16.25 17.94
C SER A 459 -13.24 -15.89 19.43
N ARG A 460 -12.27 -15.04 19.75
CA ARG A 460 -12.04 -14.56 21.12
C ARG A 460 -13.10 -13.56 21.54
N ARG A 461 -13.41 -12.58 20.69
CA ARG A 461 -14.34 -11.47 21.02
C ARG A 461 -15.77 -11.95 21.18
N PHE A 462 -16.22 -12.87 20.32
CA PHE A 462 -17.59 -13.38 20.27
C PHE A 462 -17.70 -14.84 20.73
N LYS A 463 -16.84 -15.26 21.67
CA LYS A 463 -16.91 -16.60 22.26
C LYS A 463 -18.31 -16.87 22.82
N LYS A 464 -18.97 -17.90 22.27
CA LYS A 464 -20.32 -18.32 22.66
C LYS A 464 -20.43 -18.56 24.16
N LYS A 465 -21.52 -18.08 24.77
CA LYS A 465 -21.83 -18.28 26.20
C LYS A 465 -22.93 -19.32 26.36
N GLU A 466 -22.87 -20.11 27.43
CA GLU A 466 -23.91 -21.11 27.73
C GLU A 466 -25.22 -20.46 28.17
N LYS A 467 -25.13 -19.36 28.93
CA LYS A 467 -26.28 -18.54 29.36
C LYS A 467 -26.23 -17.17 28.71
N TYR A 468 -27.40 -16.65 28.35
CA TYR A 468 -27.60 -15.28 27.86
C TYR A 468 -26.76 -14.94 26.62
N ASN A 469 -26.66 -15.89 25.68
CA ASN A 469 -25.77 -15.77 24.54
C ASN A 469 -26.11 -14.58 23.64
N TYR A 470 -27.41 -14.32 23.38
CA TYR A 470 -27.82 -13.22 22.52
C TYR A 470 -27.56 -11.86 23.18
N SER A 471 -27.79 -11.76 24.50
CA SER A 471 -27.42 -10.58 25.28
C SER A 471 -25.94 -10.31 25.24
N TRP A 472 -25.12 -11.35 25.46
CA TRP A 472 -23.67 -11.25 25.39
C TRP A 472 -23.22 -10.81 24.00
N LEU A 473 -23.75 -11.43 22.94
CA LEU A 473 -23.43 -11.09 21.55
C LEU A 473 -23.72 -9.62 21.24
N LEU A 474 -24.90 -9.11 21.58
CA LEU A 474 -25.31 -7.72 21.31
C LEU A 474 -24.49 -6.70 22.11
N ILE A 475 -24.14 -7.01 23.36
CA ILE A 475 -23.25 -6.16 24.16
C ILE A 475 -21.85 -6.12 23.53
N ARG A 476 -21.29 -7.27 23.12
CA ARG A 476 -19.98 -7.33 22.45
C ARG A 476 -19.98 -6.60 21.11
N LEU A 477 -21.10 -6.63 20.38
CA LEU A 477 -21.29 -5.84 19.16
C LEU A 477 -21.31 -4.34 19.48
N SER A 478 -22.06 -3.93 20.50
CA SER A 478 -22.08 -2.55 20.96
C SER A 478 -20.69 -2.05 21.37
N GLU A 479 -19.92 -2.85 22.12
CA GLU A 479 -18.53 -2.53 22.49
C GLU A 479 -17.66 -2.34 21.25
N LEU A 480 -17.74 -3.23 20.27
CA LEU A 480 -17.00 -3.12 19.02
C LEU A 480 -17.37 -1.84 18.26
N PHE A 481 -18.66 -1.51 18.16
CA PHE A 481 -19.08 -0.25 17.53
C PHE A 481 -18.62 0.99 18.30
N THR A 482 -18.58 0.93 19.63
CA THR A 482 -18.00 2.00 20.46
C THR A 482 -16.50 2.16 20.16
N GLU A 483 -15.74 1.06 20.11
CA GLU A 483 -14.32 1.05 19.76
C GLU A 483 -14.04 1.60 18.35
N GLN A 484 -15.00 1.44 17.43
CA GLN A 484 -14.94 1.97 16.06
C GLN A 484 -15.40 3.43 15.93
N GLY A 485 -15.83 4.09 17.01
CA GLY A 485 -16.40 5.44 16.97
C GLY A 485 -17.78 5.51 16.28
N ARG A 486 -18.44 4.36 16.06
CA ARG A 486 -19.75 4.26 15.39
C ARG A 486 -20.90 4.36 16.40
N TYR A 487 -21.00 5.49 17.10
CA TYR A 487 -21.86 5.60 18.29
C TYR A 487 -23.37 5.38 18.05
N GLY A 488 -23.89 5.78 16.88
CA GLY A 488 -25.31 5.56 16.54
C GLY A 488 -25.69 4.08 16.56
N VAL A 489 -24.96 3.27 15.79
CA VAL A 489 -25.18 1.81 15.75
C VAL A 489 -24.76 1.14 17.06
N ALA A 490 -23.76 1.67 17.77
CA ALA A 490 -23.39 1.19 19.12
C ALA A 490 -24.55 1.33 20.09
N ALA A 491 -25.23 2.48 20.07
CA ALA A 491 -26.40 2.77 20.91
C ALA A 491 -27.61 1.89 20.54
N VAL A 492 -27.84 1.65 19.25
CA VAL A 492 -28.90 0.72 18.80
C VAL A 492 -28.60 -0.70 19.28
N ALA A 493 -27.38 -1.22 19.03
CA ALA A 493 -26.97 -2.55 19.47
C ALA A 493 -27.04 -2.69 21.01
N PHE A 494 -26.64 -1.66 21.75
CA PHE A 494 -26.75 -1.62 23.20
C PHE A 494 -28.21 -1.71 23.66
N GLN A 495 -29.11 -0.88 23.14
CA GLN A 495 -30.52 -0.89 23.58
C GLN A 495 -31.23 -2.19 23.24
N GLU A 496 -31.00 -2.72 22.04
CA GLU A 496 -31.54 -4.02 21.67
C GLU A 496 -30.90 -5.14 22.50
N GLY A 497 -29.63 -5.01 22.85
CA GLY A 497 -28.94 -5.88 23.80
C GLY A 497 -29.55 -5.85 25.19
N PHE A 498 -29.87 -4.66 25.71
CA PHE A 498 -30.49 -4.48 27.01
C PHE A 498 -31.88 -5.10 27.07
N VAL A 499 -32.73 -4.87 26.07
CA VAL A 499 -34.05 -5.51 26.01
C VAL A 499 -33.92 -7.04 25.95
N THR A 500 -32.98 -7.55 25.14
CA THR A 500 -32.70 -9.00 25.06
C THR A 500 -32.24 -9.56 26.40
N TYR A 501 -31.40 -8.81 27.12
CA TYR A 501 -30.91 -9.16 28.44
C TYR A 501 -32.02 -9.25 29.48
N ILE A 502 -32.93 -8.27 29.51
CA ILE A 502 -34.11 -8.35 30.38
C ILE A 502 -34.95 -9.58 30.03
N MET A 503 -35.17 -9.80 28.73
CA MET A 503 -35.92 -10.95 28.24
C MET A 503 -35.31 -12.28 28.68
N GLU A 504 -34.01 -12.49 28.44
CA GLU A 504 -33.34 -13.76 28.72
C GLU A 504 -33.15 -14.01 30.22
N ARG A 505 -32.89 -12.97 31.03
CA ARG A 505 -32.52 -13.12 32.45
C ARG A 505 -33.67 -12.97 33.43
N TYR A 506 -34.56 -12.01 33.24
CA TYR A 506 -35.54 -11.64 34.28
C TYR A 506 -36.98 -12.02 33.96
N VAL A 507 -37.38 -12.00 32.68
CA VAL A 507 -38.79 -12.27 32.30
C VAL A 507 -39.00 -13.56 31.53
N LYS A 508 -37.93 -14.32 31.23
CA LYS A 508 -37.98 -15.57 30.45
C LYS A 508 -38.99 -16.58 31.01
N GLU A 509 -38.88 -16.91 32.29
CA GLU A 509 -39.75 -17.91 32.93
C GLU A 509 -41.22 -17.48 32.92
N LYS A 510 -41.49 -16.21 33.18
CA LYS A 510 -42.85 -15.64 33.15
C LYS A 510 -43.47 -15.74 31.75
N ILE A 511 -42.72 -15.36 30.72
CA ILE A 511 -43.18 -15.43 29.33
C ILE A 511 -43.40 -16.89 28.91
N LEU A 512 -42.50 -17.81 29.28
CA LEU A 512 -42.64 -19.25 29.00
C LEU A 512 -43.92 -19.81 29.63
N GLN A 513 -44.19 -19.47 30.90
CA GLN A 513 -45.38 -19.91 31.62
C GLN A 513 -46.65 -19.32 31.01
N GLN A 514 -46.68 -18.02 30.73
CA GLN A 514 -47.85 -17.32 30.16
C GLN A 514 -48.21 -17.86 28.77
N LEU A 515 -47.21 -18.03 27.89
CA LEU A 515 -47.43 -18.47 26.51
C LEU A 515 -47.40 -19.99 26.33
N ARG A 516 -47.11 -20.77 27.38
CA ARG A 516 -46.96 -22.23 27.35
C ARG A 516 -45.97 -22.70 26.27
N LEU A 517 -44.86 -21.99 26.15
CA LEU A 517 -43.79 -22.28 25.19
C LEU A 517 -42.71 -23.17 25.82
N ASN A 518 -41.93 -23.85 24.98
CA ASN A 518 -40.67 -24.47 25.39
C ASN A 518 -39.50 -23.52 25.10
N SER A 519 -38.31 -23.83 25.61
CA SER A 519 -37.12 -22.98 25.47
C SER A 519 -36.73 -22.72 24.01
N GLU A 520 -36.92 -23.68 23.10
CA GLU A 520 -36.57 -23.53 21.68
C GLU A 520 -37.53 -22.56 20.96
N LYS A 521 -38.84 -22.67 21.23
CA LYS A 521 -39.84 -21.75 20.66
C LYS A 521 -39.71 -20.34 21.24
N TYR A 522 -39.26 -20.20 22.48
CA TYR A 522 -39.03 -18.90 23.09
C TYR A 522 -38.03 -18.03 22.31
N GLU A 523 -36.95 -18.61 21.79
CA GLU A 523 -35.97 -17.86 21.00
C GLU A 523 -36.60 -17.32 19.71
N LYS A 524 -37.22 -18.20 18.92
CA LYS A 524 -37.84 -17.83 17.63
C LYS A 524 -39.05 -16.91 17.79
N GLU A 525 -39.93 -17.21 18.73
CA GLU A 525 -41.22 -16.52 18.86
C GLU A 525 -41.18 -15.31 19.79
N CYS A 526 -40.22 -15.22 20.73
CA CYS A 526 -40.10 -14.08 21.66
C CYS A 526 -38.87 -13.22 21.37
N ILE A 527 -37.67 -13.79 21.42
CA ILE A 527 -36.42 -13.00 21.32
C ILE A 527 -36.29 -12.31 19.97
N HIS A 528 -36.71 -12.95 18.87
CA HIS A 528 -36.71 -12.38 17.53
C HIS A 528 -38.02 -11.68 17.13
N ASN A 529 -39.00 -11.56 18.04
CA ASN A 529 -40.29 -10.94 17.75
C ASN A 529 -40.30 -9.46 18.16
N TYR A 530 -40.40 -8.58 17.17
CA TYR A 530 -40.43 -7.13 17.37
C TYR A 530 -41.49 -6.65 18.38
N HIS A 531 -42.73 -7.16 18.28
CA HIS A 531 -43.82 -6.71 19.14
C HIS A 531 -43.58 -7.09 20.61
N ARG A 532 -43.13 -8.32 20.87
CA ARG A 532 -42.86 -8.80 22.24
C ARG A 532 -41.69 -8.06 22.88
N ARG A 533 -40.61 -7.81 22.12
CA ARG A 533 -39.49 -6.96 22.57
C ARG A 533 -39.95 -5.54 22.90
N THR A 534 -40.83 -4.98 22.07
CA THR A 534 -41.37 -3.63 22.28
C THR A 534 -42.16 -3.52 23.58
N LEU A 535 -42.91 -4.55 23.99
CA LEU A 535 -43.62 -4.56 25.28
C LEU A 535 -42.66 -4.48 26.46
N VAL A 536 -41.60 -5.30 26.46
CA VAL A 536 -40.57 -5.28 27.51
C VAL A 536 -39.89 -3.92 27.58
N LYS A 537 -39.55 -3.35 26.42
CA LYS A 537 -38.96 -2.00 26.33
C LYS A 537 -39.89 -0.91 26.88
N LYS A 538 -41.18 -0.94 26.51
CA LYS A 538 -42.17 0.04 27.01
C LYS A 538 -42.36 -0.09 28.51
N TYR A 539 -42.37 -1.32 29.02
CA TYR A 539 -42.50 -1.57 30.46
C TYR A 539 -41.34 -1.01 31.25
N TRP A 540 -40.10 -1.26 30.80
CA TRP A 540 -38.89 -0.65 31.37
C TRP A 540 -39.02 0.87 31.48
N GLU A 541 -39.36 1.51 30.37
CA GLU A 541 -39.43 2.97 30.27
C GLU A 541 -40.55 3.55 31.14
N MET A 542 -41.68 2.86 31.25
CA MET A 542 -42.78 3.25 32.13
C MET A 542 -42.36 3.17 33.59
N LYS A 543 -41.80 2.04 34.04
CA LYS A 543 -41.40 1.83 35.44
C LYS A 543 -40.34 2.84 35.87
N MET A 544 -39.30 3.00 35.06
CA MET A 544 -38.22 3.94 35.36
C MET A 544 -38.65 5.41 35.24
N GLY A 545 -39.60 5.73 34.35
CA GLY A 545 -40.19 7.07 34.28
C GLY A 545 -41.00 7.47 35.52
N THR A 546 -41.50 6.50 36.28
CA THR A 546 -42.18 6.69 37.57
C THR A 546 -41.29 6.42 38.79
N HIS A 547 -40.05 6.00 38.57
CA HIS A 547 -39.10 5.68 39.63
C HIS A 547 -38.66 6.97 40.32
N LYS A 548 -38.92 7.09 41.62
CA LYS A 548 -38.34 8.16 42.44
C LYS A 548 -36.91 7.77 42.76
N LYS A 549 -35.97 8.73 42.67
CA LYS A 549 -34.55 8.62 43.07
C LYS A 549 -34.30 8.21 44.54
N GLU A 550 -35.33 7.78 45.26
CA GLU A 550 -35.29 7.37 46.67
C GLU A 550 -35.27 5.83 46.80
N CYS A 551 -34.64 5.10 45.88
CA CYS A 551 -34.46 3.65 45.95
C CYS A 551 -32.97 3.28 45.97
N GLU A 552 -32.61 2.39 46.89
CA GLU A 552 -31.30 2.20 47.53
C GLU A 552 -30.20 1.52 46.66
N ILE A 553 -30.21 1.67 45.32
CA ILE A 553 -29.21 1.02 44.42
C ILE A 553 -28.61 2.04 43.43
N GLU A 554 -27.46 2.63 43.80
CA GLU A 554 -26.73 3.63 43.00
C GLU A 554 -26.49 3.19 41.53
N GLU A 555 -26.26 1.89 41.29
CA GLU A 555 -25.94 1.36 39.95
C GLU A 555 -27.13 1.39 38.97
N ILE A 556 -28.37 1.24 39.45
CA ILE A 556 -29.57 1.32 38.58
C ILE A 556 -29.84 2.75 38.15
N ASP A 557 -29.66 3.70 39.06
CA ASP A 557 -29.86 5.11 38.78
C ASP A 557 -28.81 5.61 37.77
N GLU A 558 -27.54 5.25 37.97
CA GLU A 558 -26.48 5.53 36.98
C GLU A 558 -26.81 4.91 35.62
N PHE A 559 -27.25 3.64 35.62
CA PHE A 559 -27.61 2.95 34.39
C PHE A 559 -28.76 3.64 33.66
N TRP A 560 -29.82 4.04 34.37
CA TRP A 560 -30.98 4.69 33.79
C TRP A 560 -30.67 6.07 33.23
N GLU A 561 -29.85 6.87 33.93
CA GLU A 561 -29.42 8.18 33.48
C GLU A 561 -28.64 8.07 32.16
N ASN A 562 -27.66 7.17 32.11
CA ASN A 562 -26.86 6.94 30.92
C ASN A 562 -27.70 6.31 29.79
N TYR A 563 -28.55 5.31 30.08
CA TYR A 563 -29.45 4.68 29.11
C TYR A 563 -30.39 5.70 28.46
N SER A 564 -31.02 6.56 29.28
CA SER A 564 -31.95 7.59 28.83
C SER A 564 -31.25 8.65 27.99
N THR A 565 -30.05 9.03 28.40
CA THR A 565 -29.21 9.99 27.67
C THR A 565 -28.79 9.43 26.31
N ILE A 566 -28.29 8.19 26.24
CA ILE A 566 -27.96 7.49 25.00
C ILE A 566 -29.19 7.40 24.08
N LYS A 567 -30.36 7.05 24.63
CA LYS A 567 -31.60 6.97 23.85
C LYS A 567 -31.98 8.30 23.23
N ARG A 568 -31.98 9.35 24.04
CA ARG A 568 -32.45 10.67 23.64
C ARG A 568 -31.48 11.35 22.68
N LYS A 569 -30.20 11.40 23.04
CA LYS A 569 -29.17 12.18 22.33
C LYS A 569 -28.53 11.45 21.15
N ILE A 570 -28.52 10.11 21.13
CA ILE A 570 -27.80 9.35 20.11
C ILE A 570 -28.78 8.53 19.27
N ARG A 571 -29.45 7.56 19.87
CA ARG A 571 -30.25 6.57 19.14
C ARG A 571 -31.45 7.21 18.43
N ASN A 572 -32.20 8.09 19.10
CA ASN A 572 -33.37 8.70 18.48
C ASN A 572 -33.00 9.70 17.38
N VAL A 573 -31.87 10.40 17.53
CA VAL A 573 -31.34 11.29 16.49
C VAL A 573 -30.99 10.49 15.26
N GLU A 574 -30.24 9.40 15.43
CA GLU A 574 -29.85 8.49 14.36
C GLU A 574 -31.06 7.86 13.64
N SER A 575 -32.00 7.30 14.40
CA SER A 575 -33.08 6.50 13.83
C SER A 575 -34.26 7.32 13.29
N HIS A 576 -34.41 8.59 13.71
CA HIS A 576 -35.61 9.39 13.41
C HIS A 576 -35.32 10.78 12.85
N ILE A 577 -34.05 11.16 12.64
CA ILE A 577 -33.63 12.48 12.12
C ILE A 577 -34.35 13.60 12.91
N VAL A 578 -34.17 13.59 14.23
CA VAL A 578 -34.86 14.50 15.14
C VAL A 578 -34.06 15.80 15.27
N TYR A 579 -34.74 16.93 15.16
CA TYR A 579 -34.16 18.23 15.49
C TYR A 579 -33.98 18.35 17.01
N ILE A 580 -32.76 18.57 17.48
CA ILE A 580 -32.45 18.82 18.90
C ILE A 580 -31.85 20.23 19.01
N GLU A 581 -32.38 21.05 19.92
CA GLU A 581 -31.88 22.40 20.25
C GLU A 581 -30.68 22.40 21.23
N GLU A 582 -30.21 21.24 21.64
CA GLU A 582 -29.09 21.05 22.56
C GLU A 582 -27.78 20.85 21.80
N ASP A 583 -26.67 21.27 22.41
CA ASP A 583 -25.33 21.02 21.87
C ASP A 583 -25.07 19.52 21.68
N LEU A 584 -24.41 19.19 20.57
CA LEU A 584 -23.99 17.82 20.27
C LEU A 584 -22.97 17.37 21.33
N PRO A 585 -23.18 16.22 21.98
CA PRO A 585 -22.24 15.72 22.99
C PRO A 585 -20.90 15.34 22.36
N GLU A 586 -19.82 15.53 23.10
CA GLU A 586 -18.48 15.16 22.63
C GLU A 586 -18.32 13.64 22.56
N SER A 587 -17.43 13.18 21.67
CA SER A 587 -17.21 11.73 21.45
C SER A 587 -16.77 11.00 22.73
N GLU A 588 -15.96 11.67 23.57
CA GLU A 588 -15.49 11.13 24.85
C GLU A 588 -16.64 10.94 25.86
N GLU A 589 -17.60 11.87 25.90
CA GLU A 589 -18.80 11.76 26.76
C GLU A 589 -19.70 10.61 26.33
N ILE A 590 -19.94 10.49 25.02
CA ILE A 590 -20.74 9.40 24.44
C ILE A 590 -20.11 8.05 24.78
N GLU A 591 -18.80 7.93 24.62
CA GLU A 591 -18.06 6.72 24.96
C GLU A 591 -18.16 6.39 26.45
N LYS A 592 -18.07 7.41 27.33
CA LYS A 592 -18.25 7.24 28.78
C LYS A 592 -19.63 6.69 29.12
N TRP A 593 -20.70 7.25 28.54
CA TRP A 593 -22.07 6.76 28.75
C TRP A 593 -22.21 5.30 28.29
N LEU A 594 -21.77 4.98 27.07
CA LEU A 594 -21.85 3.63 26.50
C LEU A 594 -21.06 2.62 27.33
N ARG A 595 -19.82 2.96 27.73
CA ARG A 595 -18.97 2.07 28.53
C ARG A 595 -19.54 1.83 29.93
N SER A 596 -20.11 2.85 30.58
CA SER A 596 -20.77 2.70 31.89
C SER A 596 -21.89 1.66 31.80
N VAL A 597 -22.84 1.85 30.88
CA VAL A 597 -24.00 0.94 30.76
C VAL A 597 -23.60 -0.47 30.30
N GLN A 598 -22.64 -0.59 29.38
CA GLN A 598 -22.10 -1.89 28.94
C GLN A 598 -21.43 -2.63 30.11
N ASN A 599 -20.66 -1.92 30.96
CA ASN A 599 -19.97 -2.51 32.11
C ASN A 599 -20.96 -2.99 33.18
N ILE A 600 -21.98 -2.20 33.51
CA ILE A 600 -23.03 -2.56 34.47
C ILE A 600 -23.75 -3.85 34.01
N MET A 601 -24.15 -3.91 32.73
CA MET A 601 -24.78 -5.12 32.19
C MET A 601 -23.85 -6.35 32.23
N LYS A 602 -22.57 -6.20 31.86
CA LYS A 602 -21.61 -7.30 31.91
C LYS A 602 -21.35 -7.79 33.33
N LYS A 603 -21.32 -6.87 34.30
CA LYS A 603 -21.16 -7.18 35.72
C LYS A 603 -22.31 -8.09 36.16
N ASP A 604 -23.55 -7.67 35.92
CA ASP A 604 -24.72 -8.46 36.30
C ASP A 604 -24.79 -9.79 35.53
N LEU A 605 -24.55 -9.79 34.21
CA LEU A 605 -24.50 -11.02 33.41
C LEU A 605 -23.53 -12.09 33.95
N LYS A 606 -22.50 -11.69 34.71
CA LYS A 606 -21.52 -12.59 35.32
C LYS A 606 -21.79 -12.89 36.80
N SER A 607 -22.53 -12.05 37.51
CA SER A 607 -22.82 -12.24 38.94
C SER A 607 -24.06 -13.10 39.15
N GLU A 608 -24.06 -13.85 40.25
CA GLU A 608 -25.27 -14.49 40.78
C GLU A 608 -26.16 -13.49 41.52
N GLU A 609 -25.56 -12.49 42.15
CA GLU A 609 -26.24 -11.33 42.74
C GLU A 609 -26.82 -10.44 41.63
N LYS A 610 -28.09 -10.07 41.77
CA LYS A 610 -28.81 -9.25 40.80
C LYS A 610 -28.74 -7.78 41.19
N ILE A 611 -28.51 -6.90 40.23
CA ILE A 611 -28.34 -5.46 40.48
C ILE A 611 -29.67 -4.69 40.60
N GLY A 612 -30.77 -5.35 40.99
CA GLY A 612 -32.09 -4.73 41.24
C GLY A 612 -33.07 -4.72 40.05
N PHE A 613 -32.65 -5.11 38.85
CA PHE A 613 -33.57 -5.20 37.69
C PHE A 613 -34.71 -6.20 37.94
N ASP A 614 -34.49 -7.24 38.74
CA ASP A 614 -35.52 -8.20 39.09
C ASP A 614 -36.65 -7.62 39.92
N GLU A 615 -36.37 -6.62 40.76
CA GLU A 615 -37.41 -5.89 41.49
C GLU A 615 -38.28 -5.09 40.53
N VAL A 616 -37.66 -4.40 39.56
CA VAL A 616 -38.35 -3.59 38.54
C VAL A 616 -39.29 -4.44 37.68
N PHE A 617 -38.87 -5.66 37.33
CA PHE A 617 -39.65 -6.59 36.51
C PHE A 617 -40.41 -7.65 37.32
N SER A 618 -40.48 -7.53 38.64
CA SER A 618 -41.12 -8.49 39.55
C SER A 618 -42.62 -8.67 39.31
N ASP A 619 -43.29 -7.63 38.81
CA ASP A 619 -44.72 -7.61 38.45
C ASP A 619 -44.97 -7.59 36.93
N PHE A 620 -43.93 -7.80 36.11
CA PHE A 620 -44.08 -7.82 34.65
C PHE A 620 -45.04 -8.93 34.18
N VAL A 621 -45.99 -8.54 33.33
CA VAL A 621 -46.92 -9.43 32.63
C VAL A 621 -46.89 -9.08 31.14
N LEU A 622 -46.82 -10.10 30.27
CA LEU A 622 -46.95 -9.89 28.84
C LEU A 622 -48.42 -9.56 28.55
N GLU A 623 -48.74 -8.30 28.28
CA GLU A 623 -50.07 -7.91 27.83
C GLU A 623 -50.40 -8.69 26.55
N ASP A 624 -51.60 -9.29 26.50
CA ASP A 624 -52.09 -9.96 25.31
C ASP A 624 -52.07 -8.96 24.15
N VAL A 625 -51.09 -9.11 23.28
CA VAL A 625 -51.23 -8.61 21.93
C VAL A 625 -52.34 -9.48 21.37
N VAL A 626 -53.57 -8.98 21.37
CA VAL A 626 -54.53 -9.34 20.36
C VAL A 626 -53.82 -9.01 19.05
N GLU A 627 -53.07 -9.97 18.52
CA GLU A 627 -52.73 -9.99 17.12
C GLU A 627 -54.08 -9.74 16.46
N SER A 628 -54.21 -8.62 15.77
CA SER A 628 -55.30 -8.45 14.83
C SER A 628 -55.15 -9.61 13.85
N LYS A 629 -55.78 -10.75 14.15
CA LYS A 629 -55.89 -11.90 13.27
C LYS A 629 -56.69 -11.38 12.10
N LYS A 630 -56.00 -10.86 11.08
CA LYS A 630 -56.57 -10.70 9.76
C LYS A 630 -56.91 -12.11 9.28
N PHE A 631 -58.16 -12.50 9.46
CA PHE A 631 -58.70 -13.72 8.89
C PHE A 631 -58.74 -13.57 7.36
N LEU A 632 -58.09 -14.47 6.65
CA LEU A 632 -58.06 -14.54 5.18
C LEU A 632 -58.78 -15.81 4.75
N LYS A 633 -59.89 -15.73 4.03
CA LYS A 633 -60.57 -16.94 3.55
C LYS A 633 -59.73 -17.64 2.48
N GLY A 634 -59.30 -18.87 2.76
CA GLY A 634 -58.90 -19.85 1.76
C GLY A 634 -60.14 -20.31 0.98
N GLU A 635 -60.05 -20.27 -0.34
CA GLU A 635 -61.07 -20.86 -1.21
C GLU A 635 -61.02 -22.39 -1.09
N GLU A 636 -62.22 -22.97 -1.02
CA GLU A 636 -62.53 -24.41 -1.00
C GLU A 636 -62.23 -25.14 0.33
N ASN A 637 -63.11 -24.90 1.31
CA ASN A 637 -63.63 -25.85 2.34
C ASN A 637 -64.01 -25.21 3.71
N GLY A 638 -64.30 -23.91 3.75
CA GLY A 638 -65.51 -23.47 4.48
C GLY A 638 -65.45 -23.08 5.96
N LYS A 639 -64.32 -22.65 6.56
CA LYS A 639 -64.38 -21.84 7.82
C LYS A 639 -63.30 -20.76 7.92
N TRP A 640 -63.73 -19.49 7.89
CA TRP A 640 -62.99 -18.30 8.34
C TRP A 640 -63.97 -17.27 8.96
N ASN A 641 -63.72 -16.82 10.20
CA ASN A 641 -64.42 -15.76 10.98
C ASN A 641 -63.35 -15.10 11.87
N LEU A 642 -63.22 -13.80 12.14
CA LEU A 642 -63.98 -12.56 11.88
C LEU A 642 -63.00 -11.36 12.10
N LEU A 643 -63.05 -10.29 11.29
CA LEU A 643 -62.67 -8.94 11.75
C LEU A 643 -63.56 -7.86 11.15
N ASP A 644 -64.03 -7.00 12.06
CA ASP A 644 -64.98 -5.89 11.93
C ASP A 644 -64.45 -4.74 11.06
N GLU A 645 -65.16 -4.43 9.98
CA GLU A 645 -64.86 -3.36 9.00
C GLU A 645 -64.95 -1.93 9.58
N LYS A 646 -65.40 -1.73 10.82
CA LYS A 646 -65.64 -0.37 11.36
C LYS A 646 -64.40 0.37 11.87
N CYS A 647 -63.25 -0.31 12.09
CA CYS A 647 -62.10 0.33 12.76
C CYS A 647 -61.19 1.13 11.80
N LEU A 648 -61.01 0.68 10.55
CA LEU A 648 -60.09 1.30 9.57
C LEU A 648 -60.66 2.55 8.87
N GLU A 649 -61.98 2.73 8.85
CA GLU A 649 -62.60 3.93 8.28
C GLU A 649 -62.51 5.16 9.20
N ARG A 650 -62.51 4.99 10.53
CA ARG A 650 -62.53 6.12 11.48
C ARG A 650 -61.19 6.88 11.53
N GLU A 651 -60.07 6.17 11.52
CA GLU A 651 -58.73 6.81 11.52
C GLU A 651 -58.40 7.46 10.17
N LYS A 652 -58.74 6.82 9.05
CA LYS A 652 -58.60 7.42 7.73
C LYS A 652 -59.50 8.66 7.56
N LYS A 653 -60.74 8.64 8.06
CA LYS A 653 -61.64 9.81 8.05
C LYS A 653 -61.12 10.95 8.92
N LYS A 654 -60.50 10.67 10.08
CA LYS A 654 -59.89 11.69 10.94
C LYS A 654 -58.68 12.36 10.27
N ARG A 655 -57.72 11.58 9.77
CA ARG A 655 -56.54 12.13 9.05
C ARG A 655 -56.93 12.91 7.81
N VAL A 656 -57.84 12.39 6.98
CA VAL A 656 -58.30 13.09 5.77
C VAL A 656 -59.04 14.38 6.13
N LYS A 657 -59.86 14.39 7.19
CA LYS A 657 -60.54 15.59 7.67
C LYS A 657 -59.54 16.66 8.13
N THR A 658 -58.55 16.28 8.96
CA THR A 658 -57.52 17.21 9.45
C THR A 658 -56.65 17.76 8.32
N THR A 659 -56.27 16.94 7.34
CA THR A 659 -55.50 17.39 6.17
C THR A 659 -56.31 18.32 5.26
N LEU A 660 -57.62 18.09 5.09
CA LEU A 660 -58.50 18.94 4.30
C LEU A 660 -58.79 20.28 5.00
N GLU A 661 -58.95 20.28 6.33
CA GLU A 661 -59.10 21.48 7.16
C GLU A 661 -57.83 22.35 7.11
N ASN A 662 -56.64 21.74 7.22
CA ASN A 662 -55.36 22.47 7.11
C ASN A 662 -55.10 23.04 5.70
N ALA A 663 -55.71 22.47 4.66
CA ALA A 663 -55.59 22.95 3.29
C ALA A 663 -56.73 23.92 2.88
N ASN A 664 -57.64 24.26 3.79
CA ASN A 664 -58.81 25.09 3.55
C ASN A 664 -59.77 24.55 2.46
N ILE A 665 -59.83 23.22 2.32
CA ILE A 665 -60.68 22.52 1.34
C ILE A 665 -61.86 21.88 2.08
N SER A 666 -63.09 22.22 1.70
CA SER A 666 -64.26 21.61 2.33
C SER A 666 -64.38 20.12 1.98
N LEU A 667 -64.79 19.33 2.99
CA LEU A 667 -64.99 17.89 2.88
C LEU A 667 -65.99 17.49 1.78
N GLU A 668 -66.95 18.37 1.50
CA GLU A 668 -67.95 18.22 0.44
C GLU A 668 -67.34 18.39 -0.95
N ARG A 669 -66.43 19.37 -1.12
CA ARG A 669 -65.69 19.59 -2.36
C ARG A 669 -64.76 18.41 -2.69
N TYR A 670 -64.09 17.84 -1.68
CA TYR A 670 -63.28 16.63 -1.84
C TYR A 670 -64.11 15.41 -2.27
N ARG A 671 -65.29 15.20 -1.66
CA ARG A 671 -66.20 14.10 -2.03
C ARG A 671 -66.71 14.23 -3.47
N ASN A 672 -67.05 15.44 -3.89
CA ASN A 672 -67.46 15.71 -5.27
C ASN A 672 -66.32 15.44 -6.26
N PHE A 673 -65.10 15.90 -5.98
CA PHE A 673 -63.93 15.58 -6.82
C PHE A 673 -63.63 14.08 -6.90
N LYS A 674 -63.71 13.37 -5.77
CA LYS A 674 -63.49 11.92 -5.72
C LYS A 674 -64.54 11.15 -6.52
N ASN A 675 -65.80 11.55 -6.42
CA ASN A 675 -66.88 10.94 -7.19
C ASN A 675 -66.72 11.21 -8.69
N SER A 676 -66.42 12.45 -9.08
CA SER A 676 -66.14 12.81 -10.48
C SER A 676 -64.91 12.07 -11.04
N TYR A 677 -63.85 11.91 -10.25
CA TYR A 677 -62.65 11.15 -10.64
C TYR A 677 -62.93 9.65 -10.79
N CYS A 678 -63.73 9.05 -9.90
CA CYS A 678 -64.14 7.65 -10.03
C CYS A 678 -65.04 7.42 -11.25
N LEU A 679 -65.93 8.37 -11.58
CA LEU A 679 -66.73 8.36 -12.81
C LEU A 679 -65.87 8.50 -14.06
N PHE A 680 -64.91 9.43 -14.05
CA PHE A 680 -63.94 9.62 -15.14
C PHE A 680 -63.09 8.36 -15.39
N LYS A 681 -62.60 7.73 -14.33
CA LYS A 681 -61.81 6.49 -14.40
C LYS A 681 -62.63 5.29 -14.93
N LYS A 682 -63.93 5.24 -14.60
CA LYS A 682 -64.86 4.23 -15.13
C LYS A 682 -65.18 4.44 -16.61
N ASN A 683 -65.27 5.69 -17.07
CA ASN A 683 -65.50 6.00 -18.48
C ASN A 683 -64.26 5.74 -19.33
N ILE A 684 -63.06 6.11 -18.85
CA ILE A 684 -61.79 5.80 -19.55
C ILE A 684 -61.57 4.29 -19.70
N MET A 685 -61.92 3.48 -18.68
CA MET A 685 -61.83 2.01 -18.80
C MET A 685 -62.90 1.39 -19.72
N LYS A 686 -63.98 2.12 -20.04
CA LYS A 686 -64.99 1.68 -21.00
C LYS A 686 -64.61 2.01 -22.45
N ASP A 687 -63.79 3.03 -22.68
CA ASP A 687 -63.31 3.42 -24.01
C ASP A 687 -61.99 2.71 -24.41
N LEU A 688 -61.39 1.94 -23.49
CA LEU A 688 -60.14 1.16 -23.66
C LEU A 688 -60.38 -0.37 -23.72
N ILE A 689 -61.63 -0.81 -23.78
CA ILE A 689 -62.09 -2.18 -24.05
C ILE A 689 -62.98 -2.10 -25.28
#